data_AF-A0A816BR71-F1
#
_entry.id   AF-A0A816BR71-F1
#
_cell.length_a   1.000
_cell.length_b   1.000
_cell.length_c   1.000
_cell.angle_alpha   90.00
_cell.angle_beta   90.00
_cell.angle_gamma   90.00
#
_symmetry.space_group_name_H-M   'P 1'
#
loop_
_entity.id
_entity.type
_entity.pdbx_description
1 polymer ?
#
loop_
_entity_poly.entity_id
_entity_poly.type
_entity_poly.pdbx_seq_one_letter_code
_entity_poly.pdbx_strand_id
1 'polypeptide(L)'
;MVMTHSAEQVANQANVIKTKVSTWPRFTRCHNIDNSLVIWLDLDINESNPDTTAATNKLQHIVNTVKIFNDTNACIDFLTNAENKIIFMVISNDISEWFVPLIEQLTSLHSIYILQNQETQVHLSIGDHKKVKGIFTNIDTICISLKLNIHQSINDYTSFSILPSVDSTQSVKFDELDQSFMYSQLLKEIIVDIQYDEKAKLDFVNFCRGQCLGNNIRLNILNQFESNYESNSPIWWYTKEPFVYTVLNQALRKLDIEMIIMMGFFIHDLHRQIEQIYAQRNPTNKMIIYRGQGISNDEFEKLRKNIGGLLSFNNFLSTSIDQDVSLAFGSSARDDPNLTGVLFRIEIDPSISIVPFAQLDDISFYSNFEREILFSMHTIFRISSVMEIENRLWQIDLKLTDNNDEQLKLVTECIRNEIGDGTGWVRMAGLLLKMGKFDQASTIYNTLLKAIPNNTQNELQTSIPAILNNTAVVHVSLGAYETAHSFYEGILEIFEEILPSDHPLLASIYNNIGAVYISLDNFTTALSYFQKSCEIAQKSLRENEQELSKIYHNIGHVYRKLGDYPTALLYYEKALEIDQRTLPPFHPYLATTYFSIAEAHELMTNYASALAFSEKTLEIEQRILPPFHPSLSSTYSIIGEKALEIQEKSLPSNHPDRVVALNNIGEVYRSMGDHTTALSYYMKALDIQEQASSSGSLRMSNTYKHIADVYSSMKDYENSLSYYEKALEIKRTLLPPFHLDMAAIYVDMGGLYQSMENYTDALSYYQKALEIQEKLLEPDHAHLAITYNDIGLVYQLMEDYSCALSYYQKTLEIQVKHYTTALSYYEKALEIKYKSLLPNHPSLAVIYNNMGQVYRMMEDYSNALSKFEKRLDIQLTFLQPDDSDTATTYETIGLVHQSMKNYSLALSYCKKAFEIQEKHVPSDDPELLELKETINTLESLEKD
;
A
#
# COMPACT_ATOMS: atom_id res chain seq x y z
N MET A 1 -24.92 59.57 -4.58
CA MET A 1 -25.22 59.35 -3.14
C MET A 1 -26.17 58.16 -2.95
N VAL A 2 -25.99 57.07 -3.71
CA VAL A 2 -26.76 55.82 -3.60
C VAL A 2 -25.77 54.71 -3.92
N MET A 3 -25.03 54.23 -2.92
CA MET A 3 -24.15 53.03 -2.96
C MET A 3 -23.67 52.69 -1.53
N THR A 4 -24.60 52.73 -0.57
CA THR A 4 -24.36 52.25 0.82
C THR A 4 -25.55 51.43 1.36
N HIS A 5 -26.52 51.06 0.52
CA HIS A 5 -27.71 50.28 0.95
C HIS A 5 -27.67 48.80 0.57
N SER A 6 -26.65 48.30 -0.15
CA SER A 6 -26.59 46.88 -0.54
C SER A 6 -25.98 45.97 0.55
N ALA A 7 -25.00 46.43 1.31
CA ALA A 7 -24.34 45.60 2.34
C ALA A 7 -25.27 45.32 3.55
N GLU A 8 -26.05 46.30 3.99
CA GLU A 8 -27.03 46.14 5.08
C GLU A 8 -28.25 45.30 4.68
N GLN A 9 -28.74 45.40 3.45
CA GLN A 9 -29.84 44.57 2.96
C GLN A 9 -29.42 43.11 2.78
N VAL A 10 -28.20 42.84 2.33
CA VAL A 10 -27.64 41.49 2.19
C VAL A 10 -27.30 40.88 3.56
N ALA A 11 -26.76 41.67 4.50
CA ALA A 11 -26.57 41.23 5.88
C ALA A 11 -27.91 40.93 6.59
N ASN A 12 -28.95 41.75 6.33
CA ASN A 12 -30.30 41.49 6.82
C ASN A 12 -30.93 40.26 6.16
N GLN A 13 -30.76 40.02 4.85
CA GLN A 13 -31.22 38.80 4.19
C GLN A 13 -30.50 37.55 4.71
N ALA A 14 -29.18 37.59 4.86
CA ALA A 14 -28.41 36.49 5.43
C ALA A 14 -28.79 36.20 6.89
N ASN A 15 -29.05 37.25 7.69
CA ASN A 15 -29.54 37.10 9.07
C ASN A 15 -30.97 36.57 9.13
N VAL A 16 -31.86 37.02 8.24
CA VAL A 16 -33.25 36.52 8.11
C VAL A 16 -33.26 35.05 7.67
N ILE A 17 -32.38 34.66 6.75
CA ILE A 17 -32.22 33.27 6.30
C ILE A 17 -31.63 32.42 7.43
N LYS A 18 -30.58 32.87 8.14
CA LYS A 18 -30.02 32.19 9.33
C LYS A 18 -31.06 32.02 10.45
N THR A 19 -31.92 33.02 10.69
CA THR A 19 -33.03 32.91 11.66
C THR A 19 -34.16 32.00 11.18
N LYS A 20 -34.39 31.88 9.87
CA LYS A 20 -35.36 30.92 9.33
C LYS A 20 -34.86 29.48 9.48
N VAL A 21 -33.59 29.21 9.15
CA VAL A 21 -32.97 27.87 9.31
C VAL A 21 -32.89 27.44 10.78
N SER A 22 -32.63 28.36 11.71
CA SER A 22 -32.54 28.04 13.15
C SER A 22 -33.86 27.58 13.79
N THR A 23 -35.00 27.82 13.12
CA THR A 23 -36.34 27.44 13.61
C THR A 23 -36.80 26.06 13.16
N TRP A 24 -35.99 25.35 12.35
CA TRP A 24 -36.39 24.09 11.75
C TRP A 24 -36.34 22.91 12.73
N PRO A 25 -37.31 21.97 12.68
CA PRO A 25 -37.38 20.85 13.63
C PRO A 25 -36.14 19.95 13.61
N ARG A 26 -35.56 19.68 12.44
CA ARG A 26 -34.35 18.85 12.32
C ARG A 26 -33.13 19.48 12.99
N PHE A 27 -33.10 20.80 13.06
CA PHE A 27 -32.03 21.58 13.68
C PHE A 27 -32.26 21.77 15.17
N THR A 28 -33.48 22.08 15.58
CA THR A 28 -33.85 22.27 16.98
C THR A 28 -33.78 20.96 17.77
N ARG A 29 -34.12 19.83 17.14
CA ARG A 29 -34.15 18.50 17.75
C ARG A 29 -32.89 17.66 17.55
N CYS A 30 -31.84 18.17 16.90
CA CYS A 30 -30.60 17.42 16.70
C CYS A 30 -29.82 17.25 18.03
N HIS A 31 -29.36 16.03 18.31
CA HIS A 31 -28.58 15.66 19.52
C HIS A 31 -27.34 14.81 19.15
N ASN A 32 -26.13 15.26 19.51
CA ASN A 32 -24.88 14.49 19.50
C ASN A 32 -24.27 14.08 18.15
N ILE A 33 -23.14 14.73 17.79
CA ILE A 33 -22.28 14.43 16.64
C ILE A 33 -20.92 13.91 17.14
N ASP A 34 -20.46 12.80 16.57
CA ASP A 34 -19.38 11.96 17.16
C ASP A 34 -17.97 12.52 17.11
N ASN A 35 -17.70 13.46 16.19
CA ASN A 35 -16.35 13.96 15.96
C ASN A 35 -16.13 15.39 16.47
N SER A 36 -17.06 15.91 17.28
CA SER A 36 -17.02 17.26 17.84
C SER A 36 -16.77 17.24 19.35
N LEU A 37 -15.77 18.00 19.78
CA LEU A 37 -15.43 18.24 21.18
C LEU A 37 -15.75 19.70 21.51
N VAL A 38 -16.49 19.94 22.59
CA VAL A 38 -16.59 21.30 23.15
C VAL A 38 -15.57 21.46 24.27
N ILE A 39 -14.78 22.51 24.20
CA ILE A 39 -13.89 22.96 25.26
C ILE A 39 -14.50 24.22 25.87
N TRP A 40 -14.78 24.20 27.17
CA TRP A 40 -15.16 25.39 27.92
C TRP A 40 -13.97 25.85 28.75
N LEU A 41 -13.39 26.99 28.41
CA LEU A 41 -12.34 27.64 29.18
C LEU A 41 -12.91 28.87 29.89
N ASP A 42 -12.87 28.83 31.22
CA ASP A 42 -13.22 29.96 32.06
C ASP A 42 -12.44 29.85 33.37
N LEU A 43 -11.68 30.90 33.70
CA LEU A 43 -10.75 30.91 34.85
C LEU A 43 -11.49 30.85 36.19
N ASP A 44 -12.74 31.31 36.22
CA ASP A 44 -13.57 31.35 37.44
C ASP A 44 -14.57 30.18 37.51
N ILE A 45 -14.47 29.21 36.60
CA ILE A 45 -15.43 28.12 36.51
C ILE A 45 -15.27 27.14 37.68
N ASN A 46 -16.39 26.89 38.36
CA ASN A 46 -16.47 25.89 39.41
C ASN A 46 -17.41 24.76 38.97
N GLU A 47 -16.85 23.56 38.74
CA GLU A 47 -17.61 22.36 38.35
C GLU A 47 -18.64 21.95 39.41
N SER A 48 -18.47 22.36 40.67
CA SER A 48 -19.41 22.09 41.76
C SER A 48 -20.64 23.01 41.77
N ASN A 49 -20.67 24.03 40.90
CA ASN A 49 -21.79 24.97 40.80
C ASN A 49 -22.96 24.32 40.02
N PRO A 50 -24.19 24.32 40.57
CA PRO A 50 -25.39 23.83 39.88
C PRO A 50 -25.61 24.46 38.49
N ASP A 51 -25.29 25.75 38.32
CA ASP A 51 -25.49 26.45 37.04
C ASP A 51 -24.48 26.01 35.98
N THR A 52 -23.22 25.80 36.36
CA THR A 52 -22.19 25.20 35.50
C THR A 52 -22.54 23.78 35.12
N THR A 53 -23.06 22.99 36.06
CA THR A 53 -23.50 21.62 35.80
C THR A 53 -24.69 21.60 34.84
N ALA A 54 -25.67 22.49 35.04
CA ALA A 54 -26.82 22.63 34.14
C ALA A 54 -26.41 23.10 32.74
N ALA A 55 -25.47 24.04 32.63
CA ALA A 55 -24.92 24.51 31.36
C ALA A 55 -24.11 23.43 30.64
N THR A 56 -23.30 22.66 31.37
CA THR A 56 -22.53 21.53 30.83
C THR A 56 -23.46 20.43 30.34
N ASN A 57 -24.53 20.11 31.08
CA ASN A 57 -25.56 19.17 30.62
C ASN A 57 -26.24 19.63 29.33
N LYS A 58 -26.55 20.94 29.20
CA LYS A 58 -27.10 21.52 27.97
C LYS A 58 -26.14 21.37 26.77
N LEU A 59 -24.83 21.58 26.97
CA LEU A 59 -23.83 21.35 25.94
C LEU A 59 -23.64 19.86 25.61
N GLN A 60 -23.68 18.98 26.62
CA GLN A 60 -23.60 17.52 26.45
C GLN A 60 -24.83 16.92 25.74
N HIS A 61 -25.95 17.64 25.70
CA HIS A 61 -27.06 17.29 24.81
C HIS A 61 -26.75 17.56 23.33
N ILE A 62 -25.73 18.36 23.02
CA ILE A 62 -25.35 18.76 21.66
C ILE A 62 -24.12 17.99 21.19
N VAL A 63 -23.10 17.86 22.05
CA VAL A 63 -21.84 17.18 21.74
C VAL A 63 -21.52 16.07 22.75
N ASN A 64 -20.87 15.01 22.27
CA ASN A 64 -20.57 13.84 23.10
C ASN A 64 -19.57 14.13 24.23
N THR A 65 -18.67 15.08 24.02
CA THR A 65 -17.61 15.38 25.00
C THR A 65 -17.57 16.88 25.21
N VAL A 66 -17.71 17.28 26.48
CA VAL A 66 -17.45 18.63 26.95
C VAL A 66 -16.29 18.53 27.94
N LYS A 67 -15.20 19.23 27.66
CA LYS A 67 -14.07 19.36 28.59
C LYS A 67 -14.04 20.78 29.14
N ILE A 68 -13.90 20.88 30.45
CA ILE A 68 -13.79 22.15 31.15
C ILE A 68 -12.32 22.36 31.52
N PHE A 69 -11.83 23.58 31.33
CA PHE A 69 -10.51 24.00 31.77
C PHE A 69 -10.64 25.29 32.58
N ASN A 70 -9.89 25.36 33.67
CA ASN A 70 -9.69 26.56 34.49
C ASN A 70 -8.25 27.11 34.38
N ASP A 71 -7.40 26.47 33.56
CA ASP A 71 -6.02 26.86 33.29
C ASP A 71 -5.80 26.93 31.77
N THR A 72 -5.31 28.09 31.32
CA THR A 72 -5.01 28.38 29.92
C THR A 72 -3.88 27.51 29.36
N ASN A 73 -2.86 27.16 30.14
CA ASN A 73 -1.73 26.35 29.67
C ASN A 73 -2.16 24.91 29.44
N ALA A 74 -2.89 24.32 30.40
CA ALA A 74 -3.44 22.97 30.26
C ALA A 74 -4.41 22.87 29.06
N CYS A 75 -5.15 23.95 28.78
CA CYS A 75 -6.02 24.03 27.61
C CYS A 75 -5.23 24.03 26.31
N ILE A 76 -4.15 24.82 26.21
CA ILE A 76 -3.27 24.86 25.02
C ILE A 76 -2.60 23.51 24.80
N ASP A 77 -2.01 22.90 25.85
CA ASP A 77 -1.36 21.59 25.74
C ASP A 77 -2.33 20.51 25.24
N PHE A 78 -3.59 20.59 25.65
CA PHE A 78 -4.62 19.69 25.15
C PHE A 78 -4.98 20.00 23.69
N LEU A 79 -5.12 21.27 23.32
CA LEU A 79 -5.43 21.70 21.95
C LEU A 79 -4.33 21.30 20.94
N THR A 80 -3.05 21.36 21.33
CA THR A 80 -1.91 20.99 20.47
C THR A 80 -1.75 19.49 20.28
N ASN A 81 -2.19 18.68 21.25
CA ASN A 81 -2.08 17.21 21.20
C ASN A 81 -3.38 16.51 20.77
N ALA A 82 -4.45 17.25 20.51
CA ALA A 82 -5.74 16.70 20.12
C ALA A 82 -5.76 16.32 18.63
N GLU A 83 -5.27 15.13 18.30
CA GLU A 83 -5.39 14.57 16.95
C GLU A 83 -6.83 14.07 16.66
N ASN A 84 -7.31 14.35 15.44
CA ASN A 84 -8.54 13.80 14.85
C ASN A 84 -9.92 14.24 15.43
N LYS A 85 -10.03 15.37 16.12
CA LYS A 85 -11.33 15.92 16.58
C LYS A 85 -11.57 17.36 16.12
N ILE A 86 -12.81 17.69 15.75
CA ILE A 86 -13.26 19.06 15.48
C ILE A 86 -13.55 19.74 16.82
N ILE A 87 -12.81 20.80 17.14
CA ILE A 87 -12.92 21.45 18.45
C ILE A 87 -13.75 22.74 18.33
N PHE A 88 -14.75 22.86 19.19
CA PHE A 88 -15.56 24.06 19.40
C PHE A 88 -15.23 24.63 20.78
N MET A 89 -14.89 25.91 20.85
CA MET A 89 -14.45 26.51 22.12
C MET A 89 -15.44 27.54 22.64
N VAL A 90 -15.81 27.42 23.91
CA VAL A 90 -16.53 28.44 24.67
C VAL A 90 -15.53 29.11 25.61
N ILE A 91 -15.35 30.43 25.48
CA ILE A 91 -14.42 31.21 26.31
C ILE A 91 -15.16 32.30 27.07
N SER A 92 -14.75 32.58 28.30
CA SER A 92 -15.24 33.76 29.01
C SER A 92 -14.72 35.05 28.37
N ASN A 93 -15.53 36.11 28.43
CA ASN A 93 -15.19 37.41 27.85
C ASN A 93 -13.86 37.96 28.40
N ASP A 94 -13.57 37.73 29.68
CA ASP A 94 -12.44 38.31 30.41
C ASP A 94 -11.07 37.84 29.90
N ILE A 95 -11.01 36.70 29.20
CA ILE A 95 -9.78 36.15 28.62
C ILE A 95 -9.76 36.25 27.09
N SER A 96 -10.87 36.63 26.46
CA SER A 96 -11.03 36.54 25.00
C SER A 96 -10.07 37.46 24.22
N GLU A 97 -9.74 38.63 24.77
CA GLU A 97 -8.91 39.65 24.10
C GLU A 97 -7.49 39.19 23.81
N TRP A 98 -6.86 38.48 24.74
CA TRP A 98 -5.49 38.03 24.58
C TRP A 98 -5.38 36.57 24.13
N PHE A 99 -6.38 35.73 24.43
CA PHE A 99 -6.31 34.29 24.18
C PHE A 99 -6.69 33.91 22.74
N VAL A 100 -7.68 34.57 22.14
CA VAL A 100 -8.12 34.27 20.76
C VAL A 100 -6.98 34.35 19.73
N PRO A 101 -6.12 35.40 19.71
CA PRO A 101 -5.00 35.48 18.77
C PRO A 101 -3.98 34.33 18.88
N LEU A 102 -3.85 33.71 20.05
CA LEU A 102 -2.90 32.61 20.29
C LEU A 102 -3.37 31.28 19.71
N ILE A 103 -4.68 31.04 19.67
CA ILE A 103 -5.26 29.75 19.30
C ILE A 103 -5.94 29.75 17.92
N GLU A 104 -6.26 30.92 17.37
CA GLU A 104 -7.03 31.00 16.12
C GLU A 104 -6.31 30.35 14.91
N GLN A 105 -4.99 30.23 14.97
CA GLN A 105 -4.17 29.58 13.93
C GLN A 105 -4.20 28.04 14.01
N LEU A 106 -4.69 27.44 15.10
CA LEU A 106 -4.72 25.98 15.28
C LEU A 106 -5.72 25.33 14.32
N THR A 107 -5.27 24.38 13.50
CA THR A 107 -6.10 23.69 12.50
C THR A 107 -7.20 22.83 13.10
N SER A 108 -7.00 22.29 14.31
CA SER A 108 -7.98 21.48 15.06
C SER A 108 -9.16 22.30 15.61
N LEU A 109 -8.99 23.62 15.76
CA LEU A 109 -10.00 24.52 16.30
C LEU A 109 -10.88 25.09 15.18
N HIS A 110 -12.19 24.79 15.25
CA HIS A 110 -13.17 25.18 14.23
C HIS A 110 -13.84 26.52 14.52
N SER A 111 -14.43 26.69 15.72
CA SER A 111 -15.16 27.90 16.09
C SER A 111 -14.96 28.28 17.56
N ILE A 112 -15.02 29.58 17.84
CA ILE A 112 -14.91 30.18 19.17
C ILE A 112 -16.21 30.95 19.47
N TYR A 113 -16.80 30.71 20.65
CA TYR A 113 -17.98 31.38 21.19
C TYR A 113 -17.59 32.11 22.47
N ILE A 114 -17.88 33.41 22.55
CA ILE A 114 -17.54 34.22 23.72
C ILE A 114 -18.77 34.35 24.62
N LEU A 115 -18.68 33.94 25.88
CA LEU A 115 -19.73 34.09 26.88
C LEU A 115 -19.49 35.36 27.70
N GLN A 116 -20.46 36.28 27.67
CA GLN A 116 -20.40 37.55 28.38
C GLN A 116 -21.15 37.45 29.73
N ASN A 117 -20.43 37.70 30.82
CA ASN A 117 -21.02 37.92 32.13
C ASN A 117 -21.43 39.40 32.24
N GLN A 118 -22.61 39.66 32.82
CA GLN A 118 -23.17 41.01 32.87
C GLN A 118 -22.19 41.97 33.58
N GLU A 119 -21.84 43.08 32.91
CA GLU A 119 -20.98 44.21 33.34
C GLU A 119 -19.54 44.33 32.81
N THR A 120 -19.19 43.82 31.63
CA THR A 120 -17.92 44.22 30.94
C THR A 120 -18.15 44.78 29.54
N GLN A 121 -17.54 45.94 29.25
CA GLN A 121 -17.48 46.54 27.91
C GLN A 121 -16.57 45.69 27.01
N VAL A 122 -17.08 45.33 25.83
CA VAL A 122 -16.37 44.54 24.83
C VAL A 122 -15.42 45.43 24.05
N HIS A 123 -14.11 45.10 24.05
CA HIS A 123 -13.12 45.73 23.18
C HIS A 123 -12.71 44.87 21.97
N LEU A 124 -13.19 43.61 21.86
CA LEU A 124 -12.88 42.74 20.73
C LEU A 124 -13.69 43.12 19.48
N SER A 125 -13.01 43.53 18.41
CA SER A 125 -13.60 43.68 17.07
C SER A 125 -13.79 42.28 16.46
N ILE A 126 -15.02 41.76 16.52
CA ILE A 126 -15.38 40.42 15.99
C ILE A 126 -14.97 40.27 14.51
N GLY A 127 -14.92 41.37 13.74
CA GLY A 127 -14.55 41.36 12.33
C GLY A 127 -13.09 40.96 12.05
N ASP A 128 -12.20 41.06 13.03
CA ASP A 128 -10.77 40.78 12.84
C ASP A 128 -10.42 39.30 13.10
N HIS A 129 -11.31 38.54 13.76
CA HIS A 129 -11.07 37.14 14.15
C HIS A 129 -12.04 36.16 13.50
N LYS A 130 -11.63 35.50 12.41
CA LYS A 130 -12.50 34.68 11.54
C LYS A 130 -13.17 33.48 12.22
N LYS A 131 -12.54 32.89 13.24
CA LYS A 131 -13.09 31.73 13.98
C LYS A 131 -14.07 32.13 15.08
N VAL A 132 -14.17 33.41 15.43
CA VAL A 132 -15.11 33.91 16.45
C VAL A 132 -16.50 34.03 15.83
N LYS A 133 -17.47 33.26 16.34
CA LYS A 133 -18.83 33.20 15.80
C LYS A 133 -19.79 34.19 16.44
N GLY A 134 -19.41 34.77 17.58
CA GLY A 134 -20.17 35.83 18.22
C GLY A 134 -19.92 35.92 19.73
N ILE A 135 -20.53 36.96 20.30
CA ILE A 135 -20.58 37.20 21.75
C ILE A 135 -22.00 36.93 22.21
N PHE A 136 -22.14 36.09 23.24
CA PHE A 136 -23.41 35.54 23.70
C PHE A 136 -23.62 35.86 25.17
N THR A 137 -24.88 36.17 25.53
CA THR A 137 -25.25 36.54 26.90
C THR A 137 -25.64 35.35 27.77
N ASN A 138 -25.86 34.18 27.18
CA ASN A 138 -26.17 32.95 27.91
C ASN A 138 -25.78 31.70 27.11
N ILE A 139 -25.71 30.56 27.81
CA ILE A 139 -25.37 29.28 27.19
C ILE A 139 -26.44 28.78 26.21
N ASP A 140 -27.71 29.15 26.40
CA ASP A 140 -28.81 28.69 25.54
C ASP A 140 -28.68 29.21 24.09
N THR A 141 -28.24 30.46 23.93
CA THR A 141 -27.97 31.02 22.60
C THR A 141 -26.71 30.44 21.97
N ILE A 142 -25.67 30.15 22.76
CA ILE A 142 -24.50 29.38 22.30
C ILE A 142 -24.93 28.01 21.79
N CYS A 143 -25.76 27.29 22.55
CA CYS A 143 -26.30 25.99 22.17
C CYS A 143 -27.00 26.00 20.79
N ILE A 144 -27.82 27.02 20.51
CA ILE A 144 -28.49 27.17 19.20
C ILE A 144 -27.46 27.41 18.09
N SER A 145 -26.51 28.34 18.30
CA SER A 145 -25.48 28.64 17.31
C SER A 145 -24.52 27.48 17.08
N LEU A 146 -24.23 26.72 18.13
CA LEU A 146 -23.38 25.53 18.09
C LEU A 146 -24.04 24.42 17.27
N LYS A 147 -25.33 24.11 17.53
CA LYS A 147 -26.10 23.13 16.72
C LYS A 147 -26.05 23.47 15.22
N LEU A 148 -26.23 24.74 14.88
CA LEU A 148 -26.16 25.20 13.49
C LEU A 148 -24.77 25.02 12.88
N ASN A 149 -23.70 25.42 13.57
CA ASN A 149 -22.32 25.29 13.09
C ASN A 149 -21.90 23.83 12.91
N ILE A 150 -22.27 22.92 13.82
CA ILE A 150 -21.89 21.51 13.66
C ILE A 150 -22.65 20.89 12.48
N HIS A 151 -23.92 21.25 12.27
CA HIS A 151 -24.66 20.77 11.11
C HIS A 151 -24.10 21.32 9.79
N GLN A 152 -23.69 22.59 9.78
CA GLN A 152 -23.01 23.23 8.65
C GLN A 152 -21.70 22.51 8.33
N SER A 153 -20.85 22.26 9.34
CA SER A 153 -19.59 21.57 9.11
C SER A 153 -19.80 20.17 8.52
N ILE A 154 -20.81 19.42 8.98
CA ILE A 154 -21.15 18.12 8.36
C ILE A 154 -21.46 18.27 6.86
N ASN A 155 -22.20 19.30 6.46
CA ASN A 155 -22.55 19.51 5.05
C ASN A 155 -21.36 20.01 4.22
N ASP A 156 -20.52 20.87 4.79
CA ASP A 156 -19.34 21.45 4.15
C ASP A 156 -18.25 20.41 3.82
N TYR A 157 -18.23 19.27 4.55
CA TYR A 157 -17.34 18.13 4.28
C TYR A 157 -18.04 16.98 3.53
N THR A 158 -19.04 17.26 2.69
CA THR A 158 -19.64 16.21 1.83
C THR A 158 -18.74 15.96 0.63
N SER A 159 -18.03 14.83 0.62
CA SER A 159 -17.22 14.41 -0.51
C SER A 159 -18.08 14.03 -1.71
N PHE A 160 -17.55 14.29 -2.90
CA PHE A 160 -18.12 13.90 -4.18
C PHE A 160 -17.01 13.40 -5.09
N SER A 161 -17.40 12.55 -6.03
CA SER A 161 -16.51 11.89 -6.96
C SER A 161 -16.78 12.44 -8.36
N ILE A 162 -15.73 12.83 -9.09
CA ILE A 162 -15.84 13.42 -10.42
C ILE A 162 -15.17 12.51 -11.44
N LEU A 163 -15.87 12.29 -12.55
CA LEU A 163 -15.31 11.72 -13.75
C LEU A 163 -15.18 12.81 -14.83
N PRO A 164 -13.97 13.10 -15.34
CA PRO A 164 -13.77 14.07 -16.42
C PRO A 164 -14.60 13.76 -17.67
N SER A 165 -14.95 14.77 -18.45
CA SER A 165 -15.61 14.56 -19.75
C SER A 165 -14.62 13.91 -20.72
N VAL A 166 -15.06 12.90 -21.47
CA VAL A 166 -14.24 12.26 -22.51
C VAL A 166 -14.79 12.66 -23.88
N ASP A 167 -13.95 13.26 -24.71
CA ASP A 167 -14.30 13.48 -26.12
C ASP A 167 -14.42 12.13 -26.83
N SER A 168 -15.49 11.95 -27.61
CA SER A 168 -15.87 10.71 -28.33
C SER A 168 -14.82 10.10 -29.28
N THR A 169 -13.62 10.68 -29.35
CA THR A 169 -12.49 10.23 -30.16
C THR A 169 -11.31 9.67 -29.35
N GLN A 170 -11.34 9.77 -28.02
CA GLN A 170 -10.33 9.19 -27.12
C GLN A 170 -10.87 7.91 -26.48
N SER A 171 -10.09 6.82 -26.55
CA SER A 171 -10.37 5.62 -25.78
C SER A 171 -10.38 6.00 -24.30
N VAL A 172 -11.52 5.80 -23.62
CA VAL A 172 -11.62 5.97 -22.17
C VAL A 172 -10.51 5.11 -21.54
N LYS A 173 -9.53 5.74 -20.90
CA LYS A 173 -8.51 5.02 -20.14
C LYS A 173 -9.12 4.65 -18.79
N PHE A 174 -9.68 3.46 -18.73
CA PHE A 174 -10.39 2.98 -17.55
C PHE A 174 -9.48 2.85 -16.32
N ASP A 175 -8.17 2.68 -16.52
CA ASP A 175 -7.16 2.63 -15.45
C ASP A 175 -6.97 3.97 -14.71
N GLU A 176 -7.47 5.08 -15.27
CA GLU A 176 -7.38 6.43 -14.67
C GLU A 176 -8.65 6.82 -13.89
N LEU A 177 -9.62 5.90 -13.72
CA LEU A 177 -10.85 6.15 -12.97
C LEU A 177 -10.55 6.34 -11.49
N ASP A 178 -11.17 7.37 -10.88
CA ASP A 178 -11.10 7.57 -9.44
C ASP A 178 -11.71 6.35 -8.73
N GLN A 179 -10.90 5.66 -7.93
CA GLN A 179 -11.28 4.43 -7.22
C GLN A 179 -12.53 4.64 -6.36
N SER A 180 -12.71 5.82 -5.77
CA SER A 180 -13.89 6.13 -4.98
C SER A 180 -15.15 6.20 -5.86
N PHE A 181 -15.05 6.73 -7.09
CA PHE A 181 -16.16 6.73 -8.05
C PHE A 181 -16.55 5.30 -8.45
N MET A 182 -15.57 4.46 -8.79
CA MET A 182 -15.83 3.09 -9.23
C MET A 182 -16.41 2.21 -8.12
N TYR A 183 -15.70 2.14 -6.98
CA TYR A 183 -16.07 1.21 -5.92
C TYR A 183 -17.37 1.59 -5.24
N SER A 184 -17.68 2.87 -5.14
CA SER A 184 -18.94 3.31 -4.56
C SER A 184 -20.16 2.93 -5.41
N GLN A 185 -20.03 3.02 -6.73
CA GLN A 185 -21.06 2.59 -7.67
C GLN A 185 -21.29 1.07 -7.61
N LEU A 186 -20.20 0.29 -7.55
CA LEU A 186 -20.26 -1.17 -7.37
C LEU A 186 -20.88 -1.54 -6.04
N LEU A 187 -20.48 -0.87 -4.96
CA LEU A 187 -20.97 -1.12 -3.63
C LEU A 187 -22.49 -0.92 -3.56
N LYS A 188 -23.01 0.14 -4.18
CA LYS A 188 -24.46 0.35 -4.33
C LYS A 188 -25.13 -0.80 -5.05
N GLU A 189 -24.63 -1.16 -6.23
CA GLU A 189 -25.23 -2.20 -7.07
C GLU A 189 -25.30 -3.54 -6.31
N ILE A 190 -24.23 -3.88 -5.58
CA ILE A 190 -24.14 -5.11 -4.80
C ILE A 190 -25.08 -5.08 -3.59
N ILE A 191 -25.09 -4.00 -2.79
CA ILE A 191 -25.93 -3.92 -1.58
C ILE A 191 -27.42 -4.01 -1.93
N VAL A 192 -27.85 -3.39 -3.03
CA VAL A 192 -29.25 -3.43 -3.47
C VAL A 192 -29.65 -4.81 -4.02
N ASP A 193 -28.70 -5.61 -4.49
CA ASP A 193 -28.90 -6.99 -4.97
C ASP A 193 -28.91 -8.03 -3.83
N ILE A 194 -28.22 -7.77 -2.72
CA ILE A 194 -28.16 -8.69 -1.57
C ILE A 194 -29.54 -8.84 -0.91
N GLN A 195 -29.91 -10.10 -0.62
CA GLN A 195 -31.01 -10.42 0.27
C GLN A 195 -30.49 -10.52 1.71
N TYR A 196 -31.10 -9.75 2.61
CA TYR A 196 -30.74 -9.72 4.03
C TYR A 196 -31.72 -10.54 4.86
N ASP A 197 -31.21 -11.21 5.89
CA ASP A 197 -32.00 -11.93 6.88
C ASP A 197 -32.15 -11.10 8.18
N GLU A 198 -32.99 -11.58 9.10
CA GLU A 198 -33.17 -10.93 10.42
C GLU A 198 -31.88 -10.86 11.24
N LYS A 199 -30.91 -11.74 10.95
CA LYS A 199 -29.61 -11.75 11.61
C LYS A 199 -28.81 -10.49 11.26
N ALA A 200 -28.84 -10.03 10.01
CA ALA A 200 -28.14 -8.81 9.61
C ALA A 200 -28.56 -7.57 10.44
N LYS A 201 -29.86 -7.45 10.75
CA LYS A 201 -30.39 -6.39 11.62
C LYS A 201 -29.87 -6.51 13.05
N LEU A 202 -29.83 -7.72 13.59
CA LEU A 202 -29.30 -7.96 14.94
C LEU A 202 -27.79 -7.70 15.02
N ASP A 203 -27.03 -8.11 14.01
CA ASP A 203 -25.59 -7.87 13.90
C ASP A 203 -25.29 -6.37 13.86
N PHE A 204 -26.05 -5.59 13.07
CA PHE A 204 -25.97 -4.12 13.08
C PHE A 204 -26.26 -3.52 14.46
N VAL A 205 -27.36 -3.93 15.11
CA VAL A 205 -27.71 -3.41 16.44
C VAL A 205 -26.61 -3.70 17.46
N ASN A 206 -26.07 -4.92 17.47
CA ASN A 206 -24.99 -5.30 18.38
C ASN A 206 -23.70 -4.54 18.11
N PHE A 207 -23.32 -4.37 16.85
CA PHE A 207 -22.17 -3.57 16.44
C PHE A 207 -22.30 -2.13 16.94
N CYS A 208 -23.46 -1.51 16.72
CA CYS A 208 -23.78 -0.17 17.18
C CYS A 208 -23.76 -0.04 18.71
N ARG A 209 -24.22 -1.07 19.43
CA ARG A 209 -24.24 -1.09 20.90
C ARG A 209 -22.82 -1.03 21.48
N GLY A 210 -21.84 -1.67 20.83
CA GLY A 210 -20.42 -1.55 21.17
C GLY A 210 -19.87 -0.13 21.00
N GLN A 211 -20.29 0.59 19.95
CA GLN A 211 -19.89 1.98 19.71
C GLN A 211 -20.60 3.00 20.62
N CYS A 212 -21.71 2.60 21.27
CA CYS A 212 -22.50 3.47 22.15
C CYS A 212 -22.10 3.43 23.63
N LEU A 213 -20.99 2.75 23.99
CA LEU A 213 -20.50 2.67 25.38
C LEU A 213 -20.26 4.07 25.97
N GLY A 214 -21.06 4.44 26.98
CA GLY A 214 -21.00 5.75 27.64
C GLY A 214 -22.04 6.78 27.18
N ASN A 215 -22.91 6.47 26.19
CA ASN A 215 -23.96 7.39 25.71
C ASN A 215 -25.37 6.81 25.88
N ASN A 216 -26.01 7.10 27.01
CA ASN A 216 -27.33 6.58 27.38
C ASN A 216 -28.46 6.98 26.41
N ILE A 217 -28.35 8.14 25.75
CA ILE A 217 -29.37 8.63 24.82
C ILE A 217 -29.34 7.81 23.53
N ARG A 218 -28.15 7.56 22.98
CA ARG A 218 -27.99 6.70 21.79
C ARG A 218 -28.39 5.27 22.05
N LEU A 219 -28.04 4.74 23.22
CA LEU A 219 -28.46 3.40 23.62
C LEU A 219 -29.99 3.30 23.70
N ASN A 220 -30.69 4.36 24.15
CA ASN A 220 -32.15 4.41 24.12
C ASN A 220 -32.71 4.45 22.69
N ILE A 221 -32.15 5.28 21.80
CA ILE A 221 -32.57 5.34 20.38
C ILE A 221 -32.34 3.99 19.69
N LEU A 222 -31.20 3.35 19.96
CA LEU A 222 -30.86 2.04 19.42
C LEU A 222 -31.82 0.95 19.91
N ASN A 223 -32.19 0.97 21.22
CA ASN A 223 -33.19 0.05 21.76
C ASN A 223 -34.58 0.27 21.16
N GLN A 224 -34.96 1.53 20.86
CA GLN A 224 -36.19 1.84 20.12
C GLN A 224 -36.12 1.33 18.68
N PHE A 225 -34.97 1.49 18.02
CA PHE A 225 -34.75 0.97 16.66
C PHE A 225 -34.91 -0.55 16.63
N GLU A 226 -34.24 -1.27 17.54
CA GLU A 226 -34.34 -2.73 17.68
C GLU A 226 -35.78 -3.20 17.89
N SER A 227 -36.53 -2.53 18.77
CA SER A 227 -37.89 -2.96 19.16
C SER A 227 -38.98 -2.57 18.16
N ASN A 228 -38.84 -1.41 17.49
CA ASN A 228 -39.93 -0.80 16.71
C ASN A 228 -39.57 -0.58 15.23
N TYR A 229 -38.54 -1.25 14.70
CA TYR A 229 -38.11 -1.09 13.31
C TYR A 229 -39.30 -1.30 12.34
N GLU A 230 -39.95 -2.47 12.42
CA GLU A 230 -41.07 -2.86 11.55
C GLU A 230 -42.30 -1.95 11.65
N SER A 231 -42.43 -1.20 12.75
CA SER A 231 -43.58 -0.33 12.99
C SER A 231 -43.49 1.00 12.23
N ASN A 232 -42.31 1.38 11.75
CA ASN A 232 -42.08 2.63 11.02
C ASN A 232 -41.30 2.37 9.73
N SER A 233 -41.40 3.28 8.78
CA SER A 233 -40.71 3.09 7.50
C SER A 233 -39.19 3.36 7.57
N PRO A 234 -38.38 2.76 6.69
CA PRO A 234 -36.95 3.05 6.59
C PRO A 234 -36.61 4.55 6.49
N ILE A 235 -37.34 5.33 5.68
CA ILE A 235 -37.21 6.79 5.54
C ILE A 235 -37.48 7.50 6.87
N TRP A 236 -38.47 7.03 7.62
CA TRP A 236 -38.77 7.58 8.95
C TRP A 236 -37.60 7.38 9.90
N TRP A 237 -37.00 6.18 9.91
CA TRP A 237 -35.80 5.89 10.71
C TRP A 237 -34.57 6.64 10.22
N TYR A 238 -34.40 6.79 8.91
CA TYR A 238 -33.33 7.58 8.30
C TYR A 238 -33.43 9.05 8.71
N THR A 239 -34.63 9.61 8.80
CA THR A 239 -34.84 11.01 9.18
C THR A 239 -34.93 11.24 10.69
N LYS A 240 -35.05 10.19 11.50
CA LYS A 240 -35.08 10.30 12.96
C LYS A 240 -33.71 10.70 13.54
N GLU A 241 -33.76 11.46 14.63
CA GLU A 241 -32.62 11.95 15.43
C GLU A 241 -31.42 10.97 15.53
N PRO A 242 -30.19 11.50 15.55
CA PRO A 242 -29.33 11.56 14.36
C PRO A 242 -28.46 10.32 14.17
N PHE A 243 -28.82 9.20 14.80
CA PHE A 243 -28.02 7.98 14.76
C PHE A 243 -27.86 7.47 13.32
N VAL A 244 -28.96 7.11 12.66
CA VAL A 244 -28.92 6.44 11.36
C VAL A 244 -28.45 7.38 10.24
N TYR A 245 -29.00 8.60 10.16
CA TYR A 245 -28.60 9.60 9.15
C TYR A 245 -27.10 9.90 9.19
N THR A 246 -26.57 10.18 10.39
CA THR A 246 -25.20 10.68 10.55
C THR A 246 -24.22 9.55 10.37
N VAL A 247 -24.46 8.40 11.00
CA VAL A 247 -23.57 7.23 10.90
C VAL A 247 -23.52 6.76 9.45
N LEU A 248 -24.67 6.62 8.77
CA LEU A 248 -24.72 6.19 7.38
C LEU A 248 -23.98 7.15 6.44
N ASN A 249 -24.32 8.44 6.46
CA ASN A 249 -23.71 9.41 5.57
C ASN A 249 -22.25 9.69 5.93
N GLN A 250 -21.83 9.50 7.19
CA GLN A 250 -20.42 9.53 7.54
C GLN A 250 -19.68 8.32 6.98
N ALA A 251 -20.26 7.13 7.10
CA ALA A 251 -19.67 5.90 6.58
C ALA A 251 -19.49 5.97 5.06
N LEU A 252 -20.52 6.39 4.32
CA LEU A 252 -20.45 6.59 2.87
C LEU A 252 -19.39 7.62 2.47
N ARG A 253 -19.32 8.76 3.17
CA ARG A 253 -18.33 9.81 2.89
C ARG A 253 -16.89 9.39 3.13
N LYS A 254 -16.65 8.63 4.21
CA LYS A 254 -15.32 8.12 4.58
C LYS A 254 -14.97 6.81 3.90
N LEU A 255 -15.89 6.23 3.12
CA LEU A 255 -15.81 4.86 2.61
C LEU A 255 -15.45 3.87 3.73
N ASP A 256 -16.12 4.02 4.88
CA ASP A 256 -16.01 3.09 6.01
C ASP A 256 -16.73 1.79 5.66
N ILE A 257 -16.01 0.90 4.98
CA ILE A 257 -16.56 -0.32 4.39
C ILE A 257 -17.17 -1.25 5.43
N GLU A 258 -16.59 -1.35 6.62
CA GLU A 258 -17.13 -2.18 7.70
C GLU A 258 -18.51 -1.68 8.12
N MET A 259 -18.62 -0.37 8.37
CA MET A 259 -19.89 0.25 8.72
C MET A 259 -20.90 0.14 7.58
N ILE A 260 -20.49 0.35 6.32
CA ILE A 260 -21.41 0.24 5.17
C ILE A 260 -21.96 -1.18 5.02
N ILE A 261 -21.12 -2.21 5.19
CA ILE A 261 -21.56 -3.61 5.14
C ILE A 261 -22.53 -3.91 6.29
N MET A 262 -22.24 -3.45 7.51
CA MET A 262 -23.13 -3.62 8.67
C MET A 262 -24.46 -2.89 8.49
N MET A 263 -24.45 -1.72 7.83
CA MET A 263 -25.67 -0.98 7.49
C MET A 263 -26.36 -1.49 6.22
N GLY A 264 -25.83 -2.52 5.55
CA GLY A 264 -26.27 -2.98 4.23
C GLY A 264 -27.76 -3.28 4.15
N PHE A 265 -28.34 -3.95 5.16
CA PHE A 265 -29.78 -4.23 5.20
C PHE A 265 -30.61 -2.94 5.22
N PHE A 266 -30.19 -1.97 6.04
CA PHE A 266 -30.91 -0.70 6.16
C PHE A 266 -30.78 0.14 4.89
N ILE A 267 -29.61 0.13 4.26
CA ILE A 267 -29.37 0.78 2.96
C ILE A 267 -30.27 0.17 1.88
N HIS A 268 -30.37 -1.16 1.86
CA HIS A 268 -31.25 -1.90 0.96
C HIS A 268 -32.72 -1.49 1.16
N ASP A 269 -33.21 -1.55 2.39
CA ASP A 269 -34.61 -1.22 2.73
C ASP A 269 -34.93 0.25 2.41
N LEU A 270 -34.01 1.17 2.73
CA LEU A 270 -34.14 2.58 2.40
C LEU A 270 -34.19 2.82 0.89
N HIS A 271 -33.30 2.18 0.13
CA HIS A 271 -33.30 2.26 -1.33
C HIS A 271 -34.63 1.73 -1.91
N ARG A 272 -35.07 0.54 -1.48
CA ARG A 272 -36.33 -0.07 -1.94
C ARG A 272 -37.54 0.80 -1.64
N GLN A 273 -37.59 1.44 -0.47
CA GLN A 273 -38.67 2.37 -0.16
C GLN A 273 -38.67 3.59 -1.08
N ILE A 274 -37.49 4.15 -1.40
CA ILE A 274 -37.36 5.26 -2.35
C ILE A 274 -37.86 4.83 -3.74
N GLU A 275 -37.50 3.64 -4.21
CA GLU A 275 -38.01 3.07 -5.48
C GLU A 275 -39.54 2.92 -5.48
N GLN A 276 -40.11 2.40 -4.39
CA GLN A 276 -41.56 2.22 -4.26
C GLN A 276 -42.33 3.55 -4.34
N ILE A 277 -41.86 4.58 -3.63
CA ILE A 277 -42.45 5.92 -3.68
C ILE A 277 -42.31 6.52 -5.08
N TYR A 278 -41.14 6.35 -5.68
CA TYR A 278 -40.87 6.83 -7.03
C TYR A 278 -41.80 6.19 -8.07
N ALA A 279 -42.06 4.88 -7.96
CA ALA A 279 -42.96 4.16 -8.86
C ALA A 279 -44.43 4.62 -8.74
N GLN A 280 -44.83 5.20 -7.61
CA GLN A 280 -46.20 5.68 -7.35
C GLN A 280 -46.44 7.12 -7.83
N ARG A 281 -45.41 7.82 -8.33
CA ARG A 281 -45.51 9.23 -8.74
C ARG A 281 -46.22 9.41 -10.08
N ASN A 282 -46.89 10.54 -10.26
CA ASN A 282 -47.34 10.98 -11.59
C ASN A 282 -46.23 11.85 -12.22
N PRO A 283 -45.72 11.52 -13.42
CA PRO A 283 -44.71 12.32 -14.08
C PRO A 283 -45.33 13.61 -14.61
N THR A 284 -45.28 14.68 -13.83
CA THR A 284 -45.73 16.02 -14.25
C THR A 284 -44.61 17.03 -14.10
N ASN A 285 -44.34 17.76 -15.19
CA ASN A 285 -43.43 18.90 -15.39
C ASN A 285 -42.01 18.80 -14.81
N LYS A 286 -41.03 19.30 -15.57
CA LYS A 286 -39.64 19.45 -15.09
C LYS A 286 -39.62 20.19 -13.77
N MET A 287 -38.85 19.68 -12.81
CA MET A 287 -38.69 20.26 -11.48
C MET A 287 -37.24 20.68 -11.27
N ILE A 288 -37.04 21.81 -10.61
CA ILE A 288 -35.71 22.27 -10.19
C ILE A 288 -35.63 22.13 -8.68
N ILE A 289 -34.54 21.55 -8.23
CA ILE A 289 -34.22 21.40 -6.81
C ILE A 289 -32.83 21.97 -6.55
N TYR A 290 -32.55 22.21 -5.28
CA TYR A 290 -31.35 22.89 -4.83
C TYR A 290 -30.67 22.14 -3.71
N ARG A 291 -29.35 22.28 -3.65
CA ARG A 291 -28.52 21.89 -2.51
C ARG A 291 -27.41 22.91 -2.36
N GLY A 292 -27.18 23.42 -1.16
CA GLY A 292 -26.03 24.27 -0.89
C GLY A 292 -25.11 23.67 0.15
N GLN A 293 -23.82 23.93 0.00
CA GLN A 293 -22.77 23.53 0.93
C GLN A 293 -21.48 24.32 0.65
N GLY A 294 -20.61 24.42 1.64
CA GLY A 294 -19.19 24.67 1.41
C GLY A 294 -18.50 23.46 0.81
N ILE A 295 -17.43 23.70 0.05
CA ILE A 295 -16.50 22.69 -0.44
C ILE A 295 -15.09 23.25 -0.36
N SER A 296 -14.05 22.41 -0.30
CA SER A 296 -12.68 22.91 -0.30
C SER A 296 -12.33 23.63 -1.61
N ASN A 297 -11.40 24.59 -1.55
CA ASN A 297 -10.95 25.31 -2.76
C ASN A 297 -10.40 24.34 -3.84
N ASP A 298 -9.72 23.27 -3.43
CA ASP A 298 -9.17 22.27 -4.36
C ASP A 298 -10.27 21.47 -5.04
N GLU A 299 -11.30 21.05 -4.30
CA GLU A 299 -12.46 20.36 -4.85
C GLU A 299 -13.28 21.27 -5.79
N PHE A 300 -13.40 22.56 -5.45
CA PHE A 300 -14.04 23.53 -6.33
C PHE A 300 -13.29 23.69 -7.65
N GLU A 301 -11.96 23.77 -7.62
CA GLU A 301 -11.16 23.83 -8.85
C GLU A 301 -11.25 22.54 -9.67
N LYS A 302 -11.39 21.37 -9.03
CA LYS A 302 -11.70 20.11 -9.72
C LYS A 302 -13.05 20.19 -10.44
N LEU A 303 -14.11 20.69 -9.80
CA LEU A 303 -15.42 20.88 -10.44
C LEU A 303 -15.32 21.80 -11.66
N ARG A 304 -14.65 22.93 -11.49
CA ARG A 304 -14.52 23.96 -12.52
C ARG A 304 -13.78 23.47 -13.77
N LYS A 305 -12.78 22.60 -13.60
CA LYS A 305 -12.01 22.01 -14.71
C LYS A 305 -12.76 20.91 -15.46
N ASN A 306 -13.78 20.29 -14.84
CA ASN A 306 -14.47 19.12 -15.36
C ASN A 306 -15.91 19.41 -15.83
N ILE A 307 -16.16 20.59 -16.39
CA ILE A 307 -17.45 20.90 -17.03
C ILE A 307 -17.71 19.89 -18.15
N GLY A 308 -18.92 19.34 -18.20
CA GLY A 308 -19.29 18.25 -19.10
C GLY A 308 -18.96 16.86 -18.58
N GLY A 309 -18.26 16.72 -17.46
CA GLY A 309 -18.00 15.44 -16.78
C GLY A 309 -19.18 14.95 -15.92
N LEU A 310 -19.01 13.76 -15.32
CA LEU A 310 -19.96 13.17 -14.38
C LEU A 310 -19.56 13.48 -12.94
N LEU A 311 -20.55 13.62 -12.07
CA LEU A 311 -20.42 13.88 -10.64
C LEU A 311 -21.34 12.95 -9.86
N SER A 312 -20.82 12.31 -8.81
CA SER A 312 -21.60 11.50 -7.87
C SER A 312 -21.38 12.00 -6.46
N PHE A 313 -22.45 12.12 -5.67
CA PHE A 313 -22.35 12.42 -4.25
C PHE A 313 -22.18 11.13 -3.45
N ASN A 314 -21.22 11.12 -2.51
CA ASN A 314 -20.92 9.94 -1.68
C ASN A 314 -21.82 9.87 -0.44
N ASN A 315 -23.13 10.02 -0.65
CA ASN A 315 -24.17 9.98 0.39
C ASN A 315 -25.56 9.69 -0.20
N PHE A 316 -26.55 9.49 0.68
CA PHE A 316 -27.95 9.65 0.29
C PHE A 316 -28.24 11.15 0.14
N LEU A 317 -28.45 11.60 -1.10
CA LEU A 317 -28.47 13.01 -1.42
C LEU A 317 -29.80 13.64 -1.01
N SER A 318 -29.75 14.41 0.07
CA SER A 318 -30.82 15.30 0.51
C SER A 318 -30.76 16.63 -0.23
N THR A 319 -31.92 17.07 -0.73
CA THR A 319 -32.10 18.31 -1.52
C THR A 319 -33.40 19.00 -1.14
N SER A 320 -33.53 20.28 -1.48
CA SER A 320 -34.74 21.06 -1.21
C SER A 320 -35.32 21.66 -2.48
N ILE A 321 -36.64 21.77 -2.53
CA ILE A 321 -37.36 22.55 -3.56
C ILE A 321 -37.18 24.06 -3.31
N ASP A 322 -36.92 24.46 -2.06
CA ASP A 322 -36.72 25.86 -1.68
C ASP A 322 -35.26 26.27 -1.90
N GLN A 323 -35.06 27.26 -2.78
CA GLN A 323 -33.73 27.78 -3.10
C GLN A 323 -33.11 28.51 -1.90
N ASP A 324 -33.89 29.27 -1.14
CA ASP A 324 -33.37 30.11 -0.05
C ASP A 324 -32.76 29.25 1.06
N VAL A 325 -33.37 28.10 1.30
CA VAL A 325 -32.88 27.07 2.21
C VAL A 325 -31.49 26.62 1.81
N SER A 326 -31.33 26.24 0.55
CA SER A 326 -30.07 25.72 0.04
C SER A 326 -29.01 26.82 0.00
N LEU A 327 -29.40 28.04 -0.39
CA LEU A 327 -28.52 29.22 -0.41
C LEU A 327 -27.95 29.52 0.99
N ALA A 328 -28.73 29.28 2.06
CA ALA A 328 -28.27 29.45 3.44
C ALA A 328 -27.01 28.65 3.75
N PHE A 329 -26.96 27.39 3.31
CA PHE A 329 -25.85 26.47 3.52
C PHE A 329 -24.64 26.79 2.62
N GLY A 330 -24.88 27.16 1.36
CA GLY A 330 -23.79 27.60 0.48
C GLY A 330 -23.16 28.91 0.96
N SER A 331 -23.97 29.85 1.45
CA SER A 331 -23.51 31.17 1.87
C SER A 331 -22.70 31.15 3.17
N SER A 332 -22.91 30.19 4.07
CA SER A 332 -22.14 30.11 5.33
C SER A 332 -20.66 29.81 5.12
N ALA A 333 -20.30 29.15 4.02
CA ALA A 333 -18.91 28.85 3.68
C ALA A 333 -18.10 30.08 3.27
N ARG A 334 -18.76 31.22 2.96
CA ARG A 334 -18.09 32.49 2.60
C ARG A 334 -17.21 33.03 3.73
N ASP A 335 -17.54 32.68 4.97
CA ASP A 335 -16.83 33.12 6.16
C ASP A 335 -15.48 32.38 6.35
N ASP A 336 -15.25 31.27 5.61
CA ASP A 336 -14.02 30.46 5.69
C ASP A 336 -13.15 30.64 4.41
N PRO A 337 -11.89 31.13 4.54
CA PRO A 337 -11.00 31.28 3.39
C PRO A 337 -10.55 29.96 2.72
N ASN A 338 -10.74 28.82 3.38
CA ASN A 338 -10.42 27.49 2.85
C ASN A 338 -11.59 26.86 2.09
N LEU A 339 -12.80 27.40 2.23
CA LEU A 339 -14.01 26.88 1.61
C LEU A 339 -14.58 27.82 0.56
N THR A 340 -15.12 27.23 -0.51
CA THR A 340 -15.93 27.94 -1.50
C THR A 340 -17.38 27.52 -1.33
N GLY A 341 -18.27 28.51 -1.24
CA GLY A 341 -19.71 28.27 -1.16
C GLY A 341 -20.26 27.85 -2.51
N VAL A 342 -21.03 26.78 -2.53
CA VAL A 342 -21.66 26.27 -3.76
C VAL A 342 -23.15 26.07 -3.56
N LEU A 343 -23.93 26.51 -4.55
CA LEU A 343 -25.34 26.19 -4.75
C LEU A 343 -25.45 25.28 -5.97
N PHE A 344 -25.67 23.99 -5.74
CA PHE A 344 -26.05 23.05 -6.78
C PHE A 344 -27.50 23.29 -7.16
N ARG A 345 -27.75 23.58 -8.43
CA ARG A 345 -29.07 23.69 -9.04
C ARG A 345 -29.26 22.49 -9.94
N ILE A 346 -30.19 21.60 -9.59
CA ILE A 346 -30.37 20.31 -10.26
C ILE A 346 -31.69 20.35 -11.03
N GLU A 347 -31.61 20.12 -12.35
CA GLU A 347 -32.78 19.96 -13.21
C GLU A 347 -33.18 18.48 -13.23
N ILE A 348 -34.39 18.18 -12.74
CA ILE A 348 -34.99 16.85 -12.79
C ILE A 348 -35.95 16.78 -13.97
N ASP A 349 -35.64 15.92 -14.92
CA ASP A 349 -36.58 15.50 -15.95
C ASP A 349 -37.35 14.25 -15.48
N PRO A 350 -38.67 14.36 -15.19
CA PRO A 350 -39.46 13.23 -14.70
C PRO A 350 -39.65 12.12 -15.74
N SER A 351 -39.27 12.32 -17.00
CA SER A 351 -39.25 11.25 -18.02
C SER A 351 -38.13 10.24 -17.81
N ILE A 352 -37.06 10.60 -17.09
CA ILE A 352 -35.98 9.70 -16.72
C ILE A 352 -36.52 8.72 -15.67
N SER A 353 -36.53 7.41 -15.96
CA SER A 353 -37.11 6.40 -15.07
C SER A 353 -36.10 5.73 -14.13
N ILE A 354 -34.80 6.00 -14.28
CA ILE A 354 -33.73 5.15 -13.74
C ILE A 354 -33.26 5.59 -12.35
N VAL A 355 -33.35 6.88 -12.02
CA VAL A 355 -32.87 7.37 -10.72
C VAL A 355 -34.05 7.60 -9.78
N PRO A 356 -34.27 6.70 -8.80
CA PRO A 356 -35.36 6.85 -7.86
C PRO A 356 -35.06 7.97 -6.85
N PHE A 357 -36.07 8.78 -6.57
CA PHE A 357 -36.08 9.77 -5.50
C PHE A 357 -37.44 9.79 -4.79
N ALA A 358 -37.44 10.19 -3.53
CA ALA A 358 -38.64 10.29 -2.70
C ALA A 358 -38.83 11.72 -2.20
N GLN A 359 -40.06 12.23 -2.31
CA GLN A 359 -40.48 13.45 -1.64
C GLN A 359 -40.94 13.08 -0.22
N LEU A 360 -40.38 13.73 0.80
CA LEU A 360 -40.46 13.25 2.19
C LEU A 360 -41.61 13.83 3.03
N ASP A 361 -42.42 14.72 2.45
CA ASP A 361 -43.38 15.60 3.16
C ASP A 361 -44.20 14.90 4.26
N ASP A 362 -44.76 13.72 3.97
CA ASP A 362 -45.65 12.99 4.88
C ASP A 362 -45.03 11.74 5.53
N ILE A 363 -43.79 11.40 5.17
CA ILE A 363 -43.18 10.09 5.48
C ILE A 363 -41.99 10.24 6.43
N SER A 364 -41.35 11.41 6.45
CA SER A 364 -40.24 11.70 7.37
C SER A 364 -40.68 11.78 8.83
N PHE A 365 -39.71 11.62 9.74
CA PHE A 365 -39.88 11.89 11.17
C PHE A 365 -40.32 13.34 11.46
N TYR A 366 -39.94 14.28 10.59
CA TYR A 366 -40.28 15.70 10.66
C TYR A 366 -41.45 16.07 9.73
N SER A 367 -42.43 15.18 9.58
CA SER A 367 -43.56 15.35 8.66
C SER A 367 -44.20 16.74 8.73
N ASN A 368 -44.54 17.31 7.57
CA ASN A 368 -45.11 18.65 7.37
C ASN A 368 -44.18 19.86 7.62
N PHE A 369 -42.90 19.67 7.95
CA PHE A 369 -42.01 20.79 8.26
C PHE A 369 -40.94 21.09 7.19
N GLU A 370 -40.52 20.08 6.43
CA GLU A 370 -39.44 20.21 5.44
C GLU A 370 -39.88 19.63 4.09
N ARG A 371 -39.74 20.44 3.02
CA ARG A 371 -39.95 19.98 1.63
C ARG A 371 -38.64 19.43 1.07
N GLU A 372 -38.35 18.20 1.48
CA GLU A 372 -37.12 17.49 1.14
C GLU A 372 -37.36 16.48 0.02
N ILE A 373 -36.42 16.43 -0.91
CA ILE A 373 -36.29 15.36 -1.90
C ILE A 373 -35.01 14.58 -1.59
N LEU A 374 -35.19 13.28 -1.37
CA LEU A 374 -34.13 12.34 -1.06
C LEU A 374 -33.87 11.44 -2.25
N PHE A 375 -32.65 11.48 -2.77
CA PHE A 375 -32.17 10.49 -3.74
C PHE A 375 -31.51 9.33 -3.03
N SER A 376 -31.52 8.18 -3.69
CA SER A 376 -30.68 7.07 -3.26
C SER A 376 -29.17 7.39 -3.36
N MET A 377 -28.35 6.64 -2.63
CA MET A 377 -26.88 6.76 -2.65
C MET A 377 -26.30 6.73 -4.06
N HIS A 378 -25.17 7.41 -4.28
CA HIS A 378 -24.42 7.44 -5.54
C HIS A 378 -25.30 7.74 -6.76
N THR A 379 -26.09 8.80 -6.65
CA THR A 379 -26.79 9.36 -7.80
C THR A 379 -25.81 10.17 -8.63
N ILE A 380 -25.80 9.93 -9.95
CA ILE A 380 -24.86 10.52 -10.89
C ILE A 380 -25.53 11.68 -11.65
N PHE A 381 -24.78 12.76 -11.81
CA PHE A 381 -25.19 13.99 -12.48
C PHE A 381 -24.13 14.42 -13.48
N ARG A 382 -24.53 15.11 -14.55
CA ARG A 382 -23.62 15.75 -15.49
C ARG A 382 -23.46 17.22 -15.15
N ILE A 383 -22.21 17.68 -15.05
CA ILE A 383 -21.87 19.07 -14.74
C ILE A 383 -22.14 19.92 -15.99
N SER A 384 -23.13 20.81 -15.93
CA SER A 384 -23.56 21.61 -17.09
C SER A 384 -22.86 22.96 -17.17
N SER A 385 -22.84 23.71 -16.06
CA SER A 385 -22.23 25.05 -16.00
C SER A 385 -21.84 25.41 -14.57
N VAL A 386 -20.82 26.27 -14.46
CA VAL A 386 -20.37 26.85 -13.19
C VAL A 386 -20.40 28.38 -13.36
N MET A 387 -21.15 29.07 -12.50
CA MET A 387 -21.37 30.52 -12.58
C MET A 387 -21.15 31.16 -11.21
N GLU A 388 -20.47 32.31 -11.18
CA GLU A 388 -20.33 33.07 -9.93
C GLU A 388 -21.65 33.78 -9.60
N ILE A 389 -22.13 33.63 -8.38
CA ILE A 389 -23.26 34.42 -7.86
C ILE A 389 -22.69 35.70 -7.22
N GLU A 390 -21.86 35.53 -6.18
CA GLU A 390 -21.31 36.65 -5.42
C GLU A 390 -20.14 36.18 -4.52
N ASN A 391 -18.98 36.84 -4.57
CA ASN A 391 -17.84 36.70 -3.64
C ASN A 391 -17.69 35.32 -2.95
N ARG A 392 -17.07 34.37 -3.65
CA ARG A 392 -16.86 32.97 -3.22
C ARG A 392 -18.13 32.13 -3.07
N LEU A 393 -19.28 32.59 -3.58
CA LEU A 393 -20.50 31.81 -3.74
C LEU A 393 -20.77 31.55 -5.23
N TRP A 394 -20.89 30.28 -5.60
CA TRP A 394 -21.03 29.85 -6.99
C TRP A 394 -22.28 28.99 -7.19
N GLN A 395 -22.95 29.14 -8.33
CA GLN A 395 -23.97 28.23 -8.80
C GLN A 395 -23.35 27.16 -9.70
N ILE A 396 -23.70 25.90 -9.45
CA ILE A 396 -23.32 24.77 -10.32
C ILE A 396 -24.59 24.11 -10.82
N ASP A 397 -24.83 24.17 -12.12
CA ASP A 397 -25.97 23.51 -12.74
C ASP A 397 -25.63 22.04 -13.02
N LEU A 398 -26.47 21.16 -12.49
CA LEU A 398 -26.38 19.71 -12.64
C LEU A 398 -27.60 19.20 -13.40
N LYS A 399 -27.36 18.23 -14.28
CA LYS A 399 -28.44 17.48 -14.94
C LYS A 399 -28.38 16.03 -14.53
N LEU A 400 -29.55 15.46 -14.23
CA LEU A 400 -29.67 14.04 -13.94
C LEU A 400 -29.28 13.22 -15.18
N THR A 401 -28.40 12.24 -15.03
CA THR A 401 -27.99 11.34 -16.13
C THR A 401 -28.89 10.11 -16.20
N ASP A 402 -28.99 9.51 -17.40
CA ASP A 402 -29.74 8.28 -17.66
C ASP A 402 -28.90 7.27 -18.47
N ASN A 403 -29.48 6.13 -18.86
CA ASN A 403 -28.80 5.09 -19.64
C ASN A 403 -28.45 5.52 -21.08
N ASN A 404 -28.93 6.67 -21.56
CA ASN A 404 -28.55 7.23 -22.85
C ASN A 404 -27.22 7.99 -22.77
N ASP A 405 -26.71 8.25 -21.57
CA ASP A 405 -25.38 8.81 -21.37
C ASP A 405 -24.32 7.75 -21.75
N GLU A 406 -23.76 7.87 -22.96
CA GLU A 406 -22.79 6.90 -23.51
C GLU A 406 -21.57 6.71 -22.59
N GLN A 407 -21.10 7.78 -21.96
CA GLN A 407 -19.96 7.73 -21.04
C GLN A 407 -20.32 6.92 -19.79
N LEU A 408 -21.47 7.19 -19.16
CA LEU A 408 -21.92 6.43 -17.99
C LEU A 408 -22.13 4.95 -18.33
N LYS A 409 -22.68 4.64 -19.50
CA LYS A 409 -22.90 3.26 -19.95
C LYS A 409 -21.58 2.50 -20.10
N LEU A 410 -20.61 3.07 -20.83
CA LEU A 410 -19.29 2.47 -21.02
C LEU A 410 -18.58 2.22 -19.69
N VAL A 411 -18.62 3.19 -18.78
CA VAL A 411 -18.00 3.09 -17.45
C VAL A 411 -18.70 2.02 -16.62
N THR A 412 -20.04 1.96 -16.64
CA THR A 412 -20.80 0.96 -15.88
C THR A 412 -20.56 -0.47 -16.41
N GLU A 413 -20.49 -0.66 -17.72
CA GLU A 413 -20.18 -1.96 -18.33
C GLU A 413 -18.75 -2.41 -17.99
N CYS A 414 -17.77 -1.50 -18.04
CA CYS A 414 -16.39 -1.79 -17.64
C CYS A 414 -16.30 -2.20 -16.16
N ILE A 415 -16.92 -1.40 -15.29
CA ILE A 415 -16.96 -1.63 -13.85
C ILE A 415 -17.60 -2.98 -13.50
N ARG A 416 -18.65 -3.40 -14.22
CA ARG A 416 -19.29 -4.72 -14.00
C ARG A 416 -18.39 -5.87 -14.40
N ASN A 417 -17.59 -5.71 -15.45
CA ASN A 417 -16.66 -6.74 -15.89
C ASN A 417 -15.54 -7.01 -14.86
N GLU A 418 -15.19 -6.05 -14.00
CA GLU A 418 -14.12 -6.23 -13.00
C GLU A 418 -14.43 -7.25 -11.90
N ILE A 419 -15.69 -7.39 -11.51
CA ILE A 419 -16.12 -8.29 -10.41
C ILE A 419 -16.64 -9.62 -10.95
N GLY A 420 -16.99 -9.68 -12.24
CA GLY A 420 -17.48 -10.89 -12.91
C GLY A 420 -18.93 -11.25 -12.54
N ASP A 421 -19.39 -12.37 -13.10
CA ASP A 421 -20.74 -12.88 -12.91
C ASP A 421 -20.87 -13.58 -11.54
N GLY A 422 -21.64 -12.98 -10.64
CA GLY A 422 -21.93 -13.53 -9.31
C GLY A 422 -23.17 -12.86 -8.71
N THR A 423 -23.65 -13.32 -7.55
CA THR A 423 -24.82 -12.74 -6.89
C THR A 423 -24.53 -12.35 -5.45
N GLY A 424 -25.02 -11.19 -5.03
CA GLY A 424 -24.96 -10.71 -3.65
C GLY A 424 -23.58 -10.75 -2.99
N TRP A 425 -23.45 -11.54 -1.92
CA TRP A 425 -22.26 -11.59 -1.05
C TRP A 425 -20.98 -12.07 -1.75
N VAL A 426 -21.07 -12.86 -2.82
CA VAL A 426 -19.89 -13.29 -3.61
C VAL A 426 -19.27 -12.07 -4.32
N ARG A 427 -20.10 -11.23 -4.93
CA ARG A 427 -19.66 -9.97 -5.56
C ARG A 427 -19.09 -9.00 -4.52
N MET A 428 -19.72 -8.93 -3.34
CA MET A 428 -19.20 -8.11 -2.23
C MET A 428 -17.79 -8.54 -1.84
N ALA A 429 -17.57 -9.83 -1.59
CA ALA A 429 -16.25 -10.33 -1.21
C ALA A 429 -15.20 -10.15 -2.33
N GLY A 430 -15.61 -10.29 -3.60
CA GLY A 430 -14.76 -9.99 -4.76
C GLY A 430 -14.34 -8.52 -4.83
N LEU A 431 -15.28 -7.59 -4.60
CA LEU A 431 -14.99 -6.16 -4.50
C LEU A 431 -14.00 -5.86 -3.36
N LEU A 432 -14.24 -6.43 -2.18
CA LEU A 432 -13.35 -6.24 -1.02
C LEU A 432 -11.93 -6.72 -1.28
N LEU A 433 -11.77 -7.85 -1.98
CA LEU A 433 -10.48 -8.35 -2.42
C LEU A 433 -9.75 -7.30 -3.28
N LYS A 434 -10.44 -6.71 -4.27
CA LYS A 434 -9.88 -5.66 -5.15
C LYS A 434 -9.53 -4.38 -4.38
N MET A 435 -10.30 -4.04 -3.36
CA MET A 435 -10.02 -2.91 -2.46
C MET A 435 -8.90 -3.19 -1.43
N GLY A 436 -8.31 -4.39 -1.43
CA GLY A 436 -7.28 -4.81 -0.46
C GLY A 436 -7.82 -5.04 0.96
N LYS A 437 -9.14 -5.22 1.12
CA LYS A 437 -9.80 -5.49 2.41
C LYS A 437 -9.86 -7.00 2.68
N PHE A 438 -8.68 -7.61 2.81
CA PHE A 438 -8.51 -9.07 2.88
C PHE A 438 -9.25 -9.72 4.06
N ASP A 439 -9.20 -9.14 5.26
CA ASP A 439 -9.86 -9.71 6.45
C ASP A 439 -11.39 -9.76 6.31
N GLN A 440 -11.97 -8.68 5.77
CA GLN A 440 -13.41 -8.57 5.55
C GLN A 440 -13.86 -9.54 4.45
N ALA A 441 -13.09 -9.62 3.34
CA ALA A 441 -13.32 -10.59 2.27
C ALA A 441 -13.26 -12.03 2.81
N SER A 442 -12.25 -12.36 3.63
CA SER A 442 -12.09 -13.68 4.26
C SER A 442 -13.30 -14.05 5.10
N THR A 443 -13.80 -13.11 5.91
CA THR A 443 -14.95 -13.33 6.80
C THR A 443 -16.22 -13.67 6.00
N ILE A 444 -16.46 -12.95 4.90
CA ILE A 444 -17.61 -13.20 4.03
C ILE A 444 -17.46 -14.55 3.33
N TYR A 445 -16.31 -14.85 2.72
CA TYR A 445 -16.10 -16.13 2.04
C TYR A 445 -16.22 -17.33 2.99
N ASN A 446 -15.68 -17.25 4.20
CA ASN A 446 -15.83 -18.29 5.22
C ASN A 446 -17.29 -18.50 5.64
N THR A 447 -18.07 -17.42 5.71
CA THR A 447 -19.50 -17.51 6.01
C THR A 447 -20.27 -18.16 4.87
N LEU A 448 -19.94 -17.80 3.62
CA LEU A 448 -20.51 -18.42 2.42
C LEU A 448 -20.17 -19.92 2.36
N LEU A 449 -18.92 -20.31 2.61
CA LEU A 449 -18.50 -21.71 2.64
C LEU A 449 -19.25 -22.55 3.69
N LYS A 450 -19.51 -21.98 4.88
CA LYS A 450 -20.32 -22.64 5.93
C LYS A 450 -21.81 -22.77 5.59
N ALA A 451 -22.33 -21.88 4.75
CA ALA A 451 -23.73 -21.86 4.37
C ALA A 451 -24.06 -22.86 3.26
N ILE A 452 -23.06 -23.37 2.53
CA ILE A 452 -23.24 -24.36 1.46
C ILE A 452 -23.67 -25.71 2.10
N PRO A 453 -24.85 -26.25 1.76
CA PRO A 453 -25.27 -27.56 2.26
C PRO A 453 -24.40 -28.67 1.66
N ASN A 454 -24.07 -29.69 2.46
CA ASN A 454 -23.26 -30.85 2.04
C ASN A 454 -23.84 -31.71 0.88
N ASN A 455 -24.94 -31.31 0.21
CA ASN A 455 -25.67 -32.17 -0.73
C ASN A 455 -26.28 -31.47 -1.96
N THR A 456 -25.83 -30.27 -2.38
CA THR A 456 -26.32 -29.62 -3.62
C THR A 456 -25.40 -29.85 -4.82
N GLN A 457 -25.60 -30.96 -5.52
CA GLN A 457 -24.83 -31.40 -6.70
C GLN A 457 -24.82 -30.42 -7.89
N ASN A 458 -25.78 -29.48 -7.96
CA ASN A 458 -25.85 -28.45 -9.01
C ASN A 458 -25.12 -27.14 -8.68
N GLU A 459 -24.96 -26.77 -7.40
CA GLU A 459 -24.16 -25.60 -6.98
C GLU A 459 -22.65 -25.91 -7.00
N LEU A 460 -22.30 -27.20 -6.87
CA LEU A 460 -20.96 -27.77 -7.04
C LEU A 460 -20.29 -27.41 -8.38
N GLN A 461 -21.05 -27.04 -9.42
CA GLN A 461 -20.52 -26.90 -10.78
C GLN A 461 -19.96 -25.51 -11.13
N THR A 462 -20.30 -24.42 -10.42
CA THR A 462 -19.89 -23.06 -10.86
C THR A 462 -19.48 -22.09 -9.75
N SER A 463 -20.17 -22.05 -8.61
CA SER A 463 -19.90 -21.03 -7.57
C SER A 463 -18.87 -21.45 -6.54
N ILE A 464 -18.83 -22.72 -6.15
CA ILE A 464 -17.90 -23.24 -5.13
C ILE A 464 -16.44 -23.06 -5.55
N PRO A 465 -16.01 -23.43 -6.78
CA PRO A 465 -14.63 -23.25 -7.19
C PRO A 465 -14.20 -21.77 -7.22
N ALA A 466 -15.11 -20.87 -7.61
CA ALA A 466 -14.85 -19.43 -7.60
C ALA A 466 -14.68 -18.88 -6.18
N ILE A 467 -15.54 -19.31 -5.23
CA ILE A 467 -15.45 -18.93 -3.81
C ILE A 467 -14.15 -19.47 -3.21
N LEU A 468 -13.83 -20.75 -3.43
CA LEU A 468 -12.59 -21.36 -2.94
C LEU A 468 -11.35 -20.67 -3.53
N ASN A 469 -11.35 -20.38 -4.83
CA ASN A 469 -10.24 -19.70 -5.51
C ASN A 469 -10.00 -18.31 -4.90
N ASN A 470 -11.07 -17.52 -4.75
CA ASN A 470 -10.93 -16.19 -4.15
C ASN A 470 -10.53 -16.27 -2.67
N THR A 471 -11.01 -17.27 -1.93
CA THR A 471 -10.58 -17.52 -0.54
C THR A 471 -9.08 -17.84 -0.49
N ALA A 472 -8.59 -18.68 -1.40
CA ALA A 472 -7.17 -18.99 -1.52
C ALA A 472 -6.34 -17.73 -1.81
N VAL A 473 -6.78 -16.87 -2.74
CA VAL A 473 -6.13 -15.58 -3.05
C VAL A 473 -6.09 -14.66 -1.83
N VAL A 474 -7.17 -14.59 -1.04
CA VAL A 474 -7.18 -13.85 0.24
C VAL A 474 -6.10 -14.38 1.18
N HIS A 475 -6.01 -15.69 1.36
CA HIS A 475 -5.01 -16.31 2.24
C HIS A 475 -3.57 -16.13 1.74
N VAL A 476 -3.34 -16.14 0.42
CA VAL A 476 -2.03 -15.75 -0.15
C VAL A 476 -1.69 -14.32 0.23
N SER A 477 -2.65 -13.40 0.09
CA SER A 477 -2.44 -11.97 0.40
C SER A 477 -2.18 -11.71 1.89
N LEU A 478 -2.73 -12.56 2.77
CA LEU A 478 -2.49 -12.53 4.22
C LEU A 478 -1.20 -13.28 4.65
N GLY A 479 -0.44 -13.86 3.71
CA GLY A 479 0.76 -14.64 4.00
C GLY A 479 0.49 -16.05 4.57
N ALA A 480 -0.77 -16.49 4.58
CA ALA A 480 -1.19 -17.79 5.10
C ALA A 480 -1.15 -18.88 4.00
N TYR A 481 0.04 -19.12 3.45
CA TYR A 481 0.25 -19.95 2.25
C TYR A 481 -0.22 -21.40 2.39
N GLU A 482 -0.02 -22.03 3.55
CA GLU A 482 -0.49 -23.41 3.81
C GLU A 482 -2.02 -23.53 3.75
N THR A 483 -2.74 -22.54 4.28
CA THR A 483 -4.20 -22.51 4.17
C THR A 483 -4.65 -22.25 2.74
N ALA A 484 -3.97 -21.37 2.00
CA ALA A 484 -4.25 -21.14 0.59
C ALA A 484 -4.05 -22.40 -0.25
N HIS A 485 -2.99 -23.16 0.03
CA HIS A 485 -2.71 -24.44 -0.61
C HIS A 485 -3.87 -25.43 -0.41
N SER A 486 -4.35 -25.60 0.83
CA SER A 486 -5.48 -26.49 1.13
C SER A 486 -6.75 -26.11 0.35
N PHE A 487 -7.01 -24.82 0.15
CA PHE A 487 -8.14 -24.39 -0.68
C PHE A 487 -7.93 -24.71 -2.16
N TYR A 488 -6.71 -24.51 -2.70
CA TYR A 488 -6.41 -24.87 -4.07
C TYR A 488 -6.46 -26.38 -4.33
N GLU A 489 -6.02 -27.22 -3.38
CA GLU A 489 -6.18 -28.68 -3.47
C GLU A 489 -7.65 -29.07 -3.53
N GLY A 490 -8.50 -28.48 -2.68
CA GLY A 490 -9.95 -28.73 -2.73
C GLY A 490 -10.58 -28.35 -4.08
N ILE A 491 -10.11 -27.27 -4.72
CA ILE A 491 -10.55 -26.89 -6.08
C ILE A 491 -10.06 -27.91 -7.11
N LEU A 492 -8.80 -28.33 -6.99
CA LEU A 492 -8.19 -29.28 -7.90
C LEU A 492 -8.94 -30.63 -7.89
N GLU A 493 -9.30 -31.14 -6.71
CA GLU A 493 -10.12 -32.36 -6.57
C GLU A 493 -11.46 -32.25 -7.31
N ILE A 494 -12.17 -31.13 -7.16
CA ILE A 494 -13.45 -30.87 -7.84
C ILE A 494 -13.25 -30.78 -9.36
N PHE A 495 -12.22 -30.07 -9.81
CA PHE A 495 -11.95 -29.88 -11.24
C PHE A 495 -11.46 -31.16 -11.93
N GLU A 496 -10.67 -31.99 -11.26
CA GLU A 496 -10.25 -33.29 -11.79
C GLU A 496 -11.42 -34.28 -11.92
N GLU A 497 -12.47 -34.15 -11.10
CA GLU A 497 -13.69 -34.96 -11.22
C GLU A 497 -14.60 -34.51 -12.38
N ILE A 498 -14.72 -33.20 -12.61
CA ILE A 498 -15.75 -32.62 -13.49
C ILE A 498 -15.23 -32.24 -14.88
N LEU A 499 -13.95 -31.86 -15.01
CA LEU A 499 -13.38 -31.29 -16.23
C LEU A 499 -12.46 -32.27 -16.98
N PRO A 500 -12.38 -32.17 -18.32
CA PRO A 500 -11.36 -32.87 -19.09
C PRO A 500 -9.94 -32.52 -18.64
N SER A 501 -8.99 -33.45 -18.78
CA SER A 501 -7.60 -33.30 -18.31
C SER A 501 -6.79 -32.21 -19.01
N ASP A 502 -7.28 -31.67 -20.13
CA ASP A 502 -6.69 -30.56 -20.90
C ASP A 502 -7.44 -29.23 -20.72
N HIS A 503 -8.36 -29.14 -19.74
CA HIS A 503 -9.18 -27.96 -19.55
C HIS A 503 -8.37 -26.75 -19.04
N PRO A 504 -8.56 -25.53 -19.61
CA PRO A 504 -7.83 -24.31 -19.22
C PRO A 504 -7.83 -23.99 -17.72
N LEU A 505 -8.96 -24.22 -17.04
CA LEU A 505 -9.08 -23.99 -15.59
C LEU A 505 -8.10 -24.84 -14.77
N LEU A 506 -7.79 -26.08 -15.21
CA LEU A 506 -6.79 -26.91 -14.54
C LEU A 506 -5.39 -26.29 -14.66
N ALA A 507 -5.05 -25.71 -15.82
CA ALA A 507 -3.78 -25.00 -15.99
C ALA A 507 -3.68 -23.81 -15.02
N SER A 508 -4.74 -22.99 -14.90
CA SER A 508 -4.76 -21.85 -13.97
C SER A 508 -4.60 -22.28 -12.51
N ILE A 509 -5.30 -23.34 -12.07
CA ILE A 509 -5.17 -23.85 -10.70
C ILE A 509 -3.77 -24.41 -10.43
N TYR A 510 -3.19 -25.20 -11.35
CA TYR A 510 -1.81 -25.66 -11.19
C TYR A 510 -0.82 -24.48 -11.15
N ASN A 511 -1.03 -23.43 -11.95
CA ASN A 511 -0.20 -22.22 -11.88
C ASN A 511 -0.33 -21.51 -10.52
N ASN A 512 -1.54 -21.39 -9.98
CA ASN A 512 -1.77 -20.77 -8.67
C ASN A 512 -1.13 -21.58 -7.53
N ILE A 513 -1.25 -22.91 -7.56
CA ILE A 513 -0.57 -23.80 -6.60
C ILE A 513 0.94 -23.62 -6.71
N GLY A 514 1.48 -23.58 -7.93
CA GLY A 514 2.90 -23.31 -8.17
C GLY A 514 3.36 -22.00 -7.53
N ALA A 515 2.57 -20.93 -7.69
CA ALA A 515 2.86 -19.62 -7.09
C ALA A 515 2.84 -19.65 -5.55
N VAL A 516 1.92 -20.40 -4.93
CA VAL A 516 1.93 -20.61 -3.46
C VAL A 516 3.22 -21.29 -3.01
N TYR A 517 3.72 -22.26 -3.77
CA TYR A 517 4.98 -22.93 -3.46
C TYR A 517 6.21 -22.03 -3.67
N ILE A 518 6.17 -21.04 -4.57
CA ILE A 518 7.20 -19.98 -4.61
C ILE A 518 7.24 -19.25 -3.27
N SER A 519 6.07 -18.86 -2.73
CA SER A 519 5.99 -18.14 -1.46
C SER A 519 6.37 -18.97 -0.22
N LEU A 520 6.32 -20.30 -0.34
CA LEU A 520 6.82 -21.25 0.67
C LEU A 520 8.31 -21.58 0.50
N ASP A 521 9.02 -20.87 -0.40
CA ASP A 521 10.41 -21.15 -0.80
C ASP A 521 10.65 -22.59 -1.29
N ASN A 522 9.59 -23.27 -1.76
CA ASN A 522 9.65 -24.61 -2.34
C ASN A 522 9.60 -24.54 -3.88
N PHE A 523 10.68 -24.00 -4.43
CA PHE A 523 10.89 -23.80 -5.86
C PHE A 523 10.76 -25.08 -6.70
N THR A 524 11.11 -26.24 -6.13
CA THR A 524 11.04 -27.52 -6.86
C THR A 524 9.62 -28.01 -7.07
N THR A 525 8.76 -27.89 -6.05
CA THR A 525 7.34 -28.23 -6.20
C THR A 525 6.64 -27.17 -7.04
N ALA A 526 7.04 -25.90 -6.92
CA ALA A 526 6.55 -24.83 -7.79
C ALA A 526 6.79 -25.16 -9.28
N LEU A 527 8.01 -25.56 -9.66
CA LEU A 527 8.35 -25.93 -11.03
C LEU A 527 7.53 -27.12 -11.55
N SER A 528 7.30 -28.15 -10.74
CA SER A 528 6.52 -29.32 -11.20
C SER A 528 5.07 -28.95 -11.50
N TYR A 529 4.47 -28.09 -10.68
CA TYR A 529 3.12 -27.57 -10.93
C TYR A 529 3.08 -26.61 -12.13
N PHE A 530 4.08 -25.73 -12.28
CA PHE A 530 4.18 -24.88 -13.48
C PHE A 530 4.39 -25.69 -14.76
N GLN A 531 5.16 -26.78 -14.72
CA GLN A 531 5.35 -27.66 -15.87
C GLN A 531 4.04 -28.34 -16.28
N LYS A 532 3.29 -28.91 -15.33
CA LYS A 532 1.95 -29.46 -15.59
C LYS A 532 0.99 -28.41 -16.17
N SER A 533 0.99 -27.21 -15.58
CA SER A 533 0.21 -26.08 -16.07
C SER A 533 0.58 -25.70 -17.51
N CYS A 534 1.89 -25.64 -17.79
CA CYS A 534 2.44 -25.32 -19.10
C CYS A 534 2.05 -26.36 -20.16
N GLU A 535 2.13 -27.66 -19.83
CA GLU A 535 1.73 -28.75 -20.74
C GLU A 535 0.25 -28.67 -21.14
N ILE A 536 -0.63 -28.29 -20.22
CA ILE A 536 -2.06 -28.11 -20.48
C ILE A 536 -2.29 -26.85 -21.32
N ALA A 537 -1.67 -25.72 -20.95
CA ALA A 537 -1.80 -24.45 -21.65
C ALA A 537 -1.27 -24.51 -23.10
N GLN A 538 -0.20 -25.27 -23.35
CA GLN A 538 0.34 -25.49 -24.70
C GLN A 538 -0.58 -26.34 -25.59
N LYS A 539 -1.36 -27.26 -25.04
CA LYS A 539 -2.31 -28.06 -25.84
C LYS A 539 -3.54 -27.25 -26.27
N SER A 540 -3.82 -26.14 -25.59
CA SER A 540 -5.01 -25.29 -25.73
C SER A 540 -4.67 -23.85 -26.19
N LEU A 541 -3.61 -23.71 -27.00
CA LEU A 541 -2.96 -22.44 -27.40
C LEU A 541 -3.88 -21.31 -27.88
N ARG A 542 -5.03 -21.59 -28.53
CA ARG A 542 -5.90 -20.52 -29.05
C ARG A 542 -6.68 -19.74 -27.98
N GLU A 543 -6.90 -20.32 -26.80
CA GLU A 543 -7.66 -19.72 -25.71
C GLU A 543 -6.78 -19.29 -24.51
N ASN A 544 -5.51 -19.72 -24.47
CA ASN A 544 -4.67 -19.66 -23.27
C ASN A 544 -3.33 -18.91 -23.42
N GLU A 545 -3.15 -18.09 -24.45
CA GLU A 545 -1.88 -17.39 -24.66
C GLU A 545 -1.47 -16.55 -23.44
N GLN A 546 -2.41 -15.80 -22.84
CA GLN A 546 -2.11 -15.00 -21.65
C GLN A 546 -1.76 -15.84 -20.41
N GLU A 547 -2.44 -16.97 -20.19
CA GLU A 547 -2.09 -17.88 -19.08
C GLU A 547 -0.71 -18.51 -19.32
N LEU A 548 -0.38 -18.87 -20.56
CA LEU A 548 0.94 -19.38 -20.91
C LEU A 548 2.06 -18.36 -20.64
N SER A 549 1.83 -17.08 -20.93
CA SER A 549 2.75 -16.00 -20.57
C SER A 549 2.99 -15.94 -19.06
N LYS A 550 1.92 -15.98 -18.25
CA LYS A 550 2.03 -15.99 -16.78
C LYS A 550 2.82 -17.18 -16.24
N ILE A 551 2.59 -18.36 -16.81
CA ILE A 551 3.30 -19.58 -16.44
C ILE A 551 4.81 -19.43 -16.77
N TYR A 552 5.16 -18.94 -17.96
CA TYR A 552 6.56 -18.69 -18.31
C TYR A 552 7.21 -17.65 -17.41
N HIS A 553 6.52 -16.55 -17.10
CA HIS A 553 7.02 -15.55 -16.16
C HIS A 553 7.30 -16.17 -14.77
N ASN A 554 6.37 -16.97 -14.26
CA ASN A 554 6.53 -17.64 -12.97
C ASN A 554 7.68 -18.66 -12.97
N ILE A 555 7.84 -19.43 -14.05
CA ILE A 555 8.99 -20.34 -14.22
C ILE A 555 10.29 -19.54 -14.22
N GLY A 556 10.37 -18.44 -14.97
CA GLY A 556 11.53 -17.54 -14.98
C GLY A 556 11.85 -17.00 -13.58
N HIS A 557 10.81 -16.62 -12.83
CA HIS A 557 10.96 -16.17 -11.43
C HIS A 557 11.55 -17.25 -10.53
N VAL A 558 11.15 -18.52 -10.70
CA VAL A 558 11.73 -19.62 -9.95
C VAL A 558 13.21 -19.81 -10.28
N TYR A 559 13.58 -19.84 -11.57
CA TYR A 559 14.98 -20.00 -11.96
C TYR A 559 15.87 -18.85 -11.46
N ARG A 560 15.36 -17.61 -11.47
CA ARG A 560 16.07 -16.46 -10.88
C ARG A 560 16.32 -16.64 -9.38
N LYS A 561 15.34 -17.17 -8.63
CA LYS A 561 15.50 -17.47 -7.19
C LYS A 561 16.48 -18.61 -6.94
N LEU A 562 16.61 -19.54 -7.88
CA LEU A 562 17.59 -20.63 -7.84
C LEU A 562 19.01 -20.19 -8.25
N GLY A 563 19.17 -18.97 -8.78
CA GLY A 563 20.46 -18.44 -9.25
C GLY A 563 20.78 -18.78 -10.71
N ASP A 564 19.89 -19.47 -11.42
CA ASP A 564 20.02 -19.76 -12.85
C ASP A 564 19.41 -18.62 -13.67
N TYR A 565 20.18 -17.55 -13.81
CA TYR A 565 19.78 -16.34 -14.51
C TYR A 565 19.63 -16.53 -16.04
N PRO A 566 20.48 -17.31 -16.74
CA PRO A 566 20.29 -17.58 -18.17
C PRO A 566 18.96 -18.27 -18.48
N THR A 567 18.60 -19.31 -17.72
CA THR A 567 17.30 -19.98 -17.89
C THR A 567 16.14 -19.07 -17.51
N ALA A 568 16.30 -18.25 -16.46
CA ALA A 568 15.30 -17.25 -16.10
C ALA A 568 15.02 -16.28 -17.26
N LEU A 569 16.06 -15.74 -17.90
CA LEU A 569 15.94 -14.85 -19.06
C LEU A 569 15.22 -15.54 -20.22
N LEU A 570 15.57 -16.78 -20.55
CA LEU A 570 14.91 -17.54 -21.61
C LEU A 570 13.40 -17.62 -21.41
N TYR A 571 12.94 -17.87 -20.18
CA TYR A 571 11.52 -17.95 -19.86
C TYR A 571 10.86 -16.57 -19.81
N TYR A 572 11.55 -15.54 -19.31
CA TYR A 572 11.04 -14.17 -19.36
C TYR A 572 10.89 -13.65 -20.80
N GLU A 573 11.81 -13.98 -21.70
CA GLU A 573 11.72 -13.63 -23.12
C GLU A 573 10.54 -14.32 -23.82
N LYS A 574 10.27 -15.59 -23.50
CA LYS A 574 9.07 -16.30 -23.98
C LYS A 574 7.78 -15.65 -23.49
N ALA A 575 7.73 -15.23 -22.22
CA ALA A 575 6.59 -14.48 -21.69
C ALA A 575 6.43 -13.13 -22.42
N LEU A 576 7.55 -12.41 -22.60
CA LEU A 576 7.57 -11.11 -23.26
C LEU A 576 7.07 -11.17 -24.71
N GLU A 577 7.44 -12.19 -25.48
CA GLU A 577 6.99 -12.37 -26.87
C GLU A 577 5.46 -12.49 -26.94
N ILE A 578 4.86 -13.24 -26.01
CA ILE A 578 3.40 -13.40 -25.93
C ILE A 578 2.75 -12.10 -25.47
N ASP A 579 3.30 -11.45 -24.44
CA ASP A 579 2.77 -10.21 -23.87
C ASP A 579 2.76 -9.09 -24.92
N GLN A 580 3.83 -8.92 -25.70
CA GLN A 580 3.92 -7.91 -26.77
C GLN A 580 2.90 -8.13 -27.89
N ARG A 581 2.50 -9.37 -28.14
CA ARG A 581 1.49 -9.72 -29.16
C ARG A 581 0.07 -9.55 -28.65
N THR A 582 -0.18 -9.84 -27.37
CA THR A 582 -1.53 -9.98 -26.81
C THR A 582 -1.99 -8.79 -25.97
N LEU A 583 -1.07 -8.01 -25.40
CA LEU A 583 -1.38 -6.91 -24.50
C LEU A 583 -1.20 -5.54 -25.18
N PRO A 584 -1.95 -4.51 -24.73
CA PRO A 584 -1.72 -3.13 -25.15
C PRO A 584 -0.31 -2.62 -24.81
N PRO A 585 0.28 -1.67 -25.57
CA PRO A 585 1.68 -1.24 -25.41
C PRO A 585 2.11 -0.69 -24.04
N PHE A 586 1.16 -0.32 -23.16
CA PHE A 586 1.42 0.21 -21.82
C PHE A 586 0.75 -0.60 -20.71
N HIS A 587 0.50 -1.89 -20.96
CA HIS A 587 -0.12 -2.75 -19.97
C HIS A 587 0.83 -2.97 -18.77
N PRO A 588 0.34 -2.92 -17.51
CA PRO A 588 1.18 -3.07 -16.32
C PRO A 588 2.01 -4.36 -16.30
N TYR A 589 1.46 -5.46 -16.83
CA TYR A 589 2.14 -6.75 -16.91
C TYR A 589 3.39 -6.72 -17.82
N LEU A 590 3.40 -5.90 -18.88
CA LEU A 590 4.59 -5.69 -19.69
C LEU A 590 5.71 -5.04 -18.88
N ALA A 591 5.37 -4.06 -18.01
CA ALA A 591 6.35 -3.46 -17.11
C ALA A 591 6.91 -4.49 -16.13
N THR A 592 6.08 -5.37 -15.57
CA THR A 592 6.53 -6.46 -14.69
C THR A 592 7.50 -7.42 -15.40
N THR A 593 7.21 -7.81 -16.64
CA THR A 593 8.09 -8.68 -17.44
C THR A 593 9.40 -7.98 -17.78
N TYR A 594 9.38 -6.72 -18.24
CA TYR A 594 10.61 -5.95 -18.50
C TYR A 594 11.45 -5.74 -17.24
N PHE A 595 10.82 -5.47 -16.10
CA PHE A 595 11.52 -5.30 -14.82
C PHE A 595 12.21 -6.60 -14.38
N SER A 596 11.54 -7.74 -14.54
CA SER A 596 12.10 -9.05 -14.19
C SER A 596 13.30 -9.43 -15.06
N ILE A 597 13.27 -9.06 -16.35
CA ILE A 597 14.41 -9.19 -17.27
C ILE A 597 15.56 -8.27 -16.85
N ALA A 598 15.25 -7.03 -16.45
CA ALA A 598 16.24 -6.09 -15.97
C ALA A 598 16.97 -6.59 -14.71
N GLU A 599 16.23 -7.08 -13.71
CA GLU A 599 16.81 -7.68 -12.50
C GLU A 599 17.69 -8.89 -12.83
N ALA A 600 17.25 -9.76 -13.75
CA ALA A 600 18.04 -10.92 -14.15
C ALA A 600 19.37 -10.50 -14.81
N HIS A 601 19.35 -9.48 -15.69
CA HIS A 601 20.58 -8.94 -16.27
C HIS A 601 21.47 -8.24 -15.23
N GLU A 602 20.91 -7.55 -14.24
CA GLU A 602 21.67 -6.95 -13.14
C GLU A 602 22.42 -8.00 -12.32
N LEU A 603 21.74 -9.09 -11.97
CA LEU A 603 22.32 -10.22 -11.23
C LEU A 603 23.42 -10.94 -12.03
N MET A 604 23.36 -10.87 -13.37
CA MET A 604 24.41 -11.35 -14.27
C MET A 604 25.53 -10.32 -14.54
N THR A 605 25.51 -9.16 -13.89
CA THR A 605 26.43 -8.02 -14.14
C THR A 605 26.37 -7.44 -15.57
N ASN A 606 25.30 -7.75 -16.31
CA ASN A 606 25.03 -7.24 -17.65
C ASN A 606 24.31 -5.89 -17.60
N TYR A 607 24.98 -4.88 -17.05
CA TYR A 607 24.39 -3.59 -16.71
C TYR A 607 23.80 -2.83 -17.91
N ALA A 608 24.37 -2.96 -19.11
CA ALA A 608 23.86 -2.30 -20.32
C ALA A 608 22.45 -2.79 -20.69
N SER A 609 22.21 -4.10 -20.64
CA SER A 609 20.89 -4.69 -20.89
C SER A 609 19.92 -4.42 -19.74
N ALA A 610 20.39 -4.50 -18.49
CA ALA A 610 19.60 -4.16 -17.31
C ALA A 610 19.05 -2.74 -17.39
N LEU A 611 19.89 -1.77 -17.79
CA LEU A 611 19.48 -0.39 -18.00
C LEU A 611 18.42 -0.27 -19.11
N ALA A 612 18.68 -0.85 -20.28
CA ALA A 612 17.76 -0.76 -21.43
C ALA A 612 16.35 -1.32 -21.12
N PHE A 613 16.26 -2.43 -20.38
CA PHE A 613 14.98 -2.98 -19.96
C PHE A 613 14.32 -2.17 -18.83
N SER A 614 15.10 -1.64 -17.90
CA SER A 614 14.60 -0.75 -16.84
C SER A 614 14.01 0.54 -17.43
N GLU A 615 14.59 1.09 -18.50
CA GLU A 615 14.04 2.25 -19.20
C GLU A 615 12.67 1.98 -19.81
N LYS A 616 12.45 0.77 -20.37
CA LYS A 616 11.14 0.36 -20.89
C LYS A 616 10.10 0.17 -19.78
N THR A 617 10.50 -0.44 -18.67
CA THR A 617 9.66 -0.53 -17.45
C THR A 617 9.23 0.87 -17.02
N LEU A 618 10.20 1.79 -16.92
CA LEU A 618 9.95 3.15 -16.46
C LEU A 618 8.99 3.92 -17.38
N GLU A 619 9.11 3.77 -18.71
CA GLU A 619 8.20 4.42 -19.66
C GLU A 619 6.75 4.03 -19.42
N ILE A 620 6.50 2.74 -19.14
CA ILE A 620 5.16 2.23 -18.85
C ILE A 620 4.70 2.71 -17.48
N GLU A 621 5.53 2.54 -16.45
CA GLU A 621 5.19 2.90 -15.07
C GLU A 621 4.88 4.39 -14.89
N GLN A 622 5.62 5.30 -15.54
CA GLN A 622 5.36 6.75 -15.46
C GLN A 622 4.02 7.17 -16.08
N ARG A 623 3.48 6.37 -17.00
CA ARG A 623 2.19 6.64 -17.64
C ARG A 623 1.01 6.11 -16.82
N ILE A 624 1.20 5.01 -16.09
CA ILE A 624 0.10 4.31 -15.41
C ILE A 624 0.10 4.53 -13.89
N LEU A 625 1.23 4.91 -13.28
CA LEU A 625 1.37 5.03 -11.83
C LEU A 625 1.46 6.49 -11.35
N PRO A 626 0.98 6.81 -10.13
CA PRO A 626 1.21 8.10 -9.51
C PRO A 626 2.72 8.39 -9.31
N PRO A 627 3.14 9.67 -9.28
CA PRO A 627 4.55 10.06 -9.19
C PRO A 627 5.37 9.49 -8.02
N PHE A 628 4.71 8.97 -6.98
CA PHE A 628 5.32 8.45 -5.75
C PHE A 628 5.02 6.96 -5.53
N HIS A 629 4.65 6.21 -6.57
CA HIS A 629 4.38 4.78 -6.44
C HIS A 629 5.66 3.99 -6.09
N PRO A 630 5.65 3.04 -5.14
CA PRO A 630 6.83 2.26 -4.76
C PRO A 630 7.54 1.56 -5.93
N SER A 631 6.80 1.05 -6.93
CA SER A 631 7.40 0.42 -8.12
C SER A 631 8.32 1.36 -8.90
N LEU A 632 7.96 2.65 -8.99
CA LEU A 632 8.85 3.65 -9.58
C LEU A 632 10.16 3.75 -8.81
N SER A 633 10.12 3.68 -7.46
CA SER A 633 11.34 3.69 -6.64
C SER A 633 12.24 2.49 -6.92
N SER A 634 11.67 1.30 -7.11
CA SER A 634 12.44 0.09 -7.44
C SER A 634 13.11 0.22 -8.81
N THR A 635 12.36 0.65 -9.84
CA THR A 635 12.90 0.91 -11.18
C THR A 635 13.95 2.02 -11.16
N TYR A 636 13.74 3.09 -10.39
CA TYR A 636 14.71 4.17 -10.20
C TYR A 636 15.99 3.72 -9.49
N SER A 637 15.89 2.77 -8.55
CA SER A 637 17.05 2.21 -7.87
C SER A 637 18.02 1.53 -8.85
N ILE A 638 17.48 0.83 -9.86
CA ILE A 638 18.28 0.15 -10.89
C ILE A 638 18.84 1.17 -11.90
N ILE A 639 18.09 2.23 -12.21
CA ILE A 639 18.49 3.22 -13.24
C ILE A 639 19.46 4.29 -12.71
N GLY A 640 19.44 4.63 -11.42
CA GLY A 640 20.36 5.58 -10.75
C GLY A 640 20.35 7.01 -11.31
N GLU A 641 20.83 7.20 -12.54
CA GLU A 641 21.02 8.49 -13.24
C GLU A 641 19.70 9.21 -13.55
N LYS A 642 18.62 8.51 -13.93
CA LYS A 642 17.29 9.15 -14.12
C LYS A 642 16.56 9.44 -12.81
N ALA A 643 16.84 8.67 -11.75
CA ALA A 643 16.36 8.97 -10.41
C ALA A 643 16.94 10.31 -9.92
N LEU A 644 18.24 10.51 -10.17
CA LEU A 644 18.90 11.79 -9.96
C LEU A 644 18.23 12.88 -10.82
N GLU A 645 18.04 12.67 -12.13
CA GLU A 645 17.42 13.65 -13.05
C GLU A 645 16.04 14.15 -12.57
N ILE A 646 15.20 13.24 -12.06
CA ILE A 646 13.86 13.56 -11.56
C ILE A 646 13.94 14.26 -10.21
N GLN A 647 14.85 13.84 -9.33
CA GLN A 647 15.14 14.54 -8.08
C GLN A 647 15.73 15.95 -8.34
N GLU A 648 16.53 16.18 -9.39
CA GLU A 648 16.99 17.54 -9.75
C GLU A 648 15.84 18.43 -10.20
N LYS A 649 14.78 17.86 -10.79
CA LYS A 649 13.58 18.57 -11.24
C LYS A 649 12.56 18.80 -10.13
N SER A 650 12.54 17.96 -9.11
CA SER A 650 11.48 17.91 -8.08
C SER A 650 11.91 18.32 -6.67
N LEU A 651 13.21 18.25 -6.36
CA LEU A 651 13.75 18.52 -5.03
C LEU A 651 14.76 19.66 -5.08
N PRO A 652 14.85 20.49 -4.01
CA PRO A 652 15.90 21.50 -3.89
C PRO A 652 17.30 20.88 -3.97
N SER A 653 18.28 21.68 -4.41
CA SER A 653 19.61 21.17 -4.73
C SER A 653 20.31 20.46 -3.56
N ASN A 654 19.93 20.78 -2.31
CA ASN A 654 20.49 20.29 -1.06
C ASN A 654 19.68 19.16 -0.39
N HIS A 655 18.73 18.52 -1.10
CA HIS A 655 17.87 17.50 -0.50
C HIS A 655 18.63 16.18 -0.15
N PRO A 656 18.46 15.60 1.05
CA PRO A 656 19.18 14.40 1.50
C PRO A 656 19.02 13.15 0.63
N ASP A 657 17.91 13.02 -0.09
CA ASP A 657 17.63 11.84 -0.94
C ASP A 657 18.44 11.83 -2.24
N ARG A 658 18.95 12.98 -2.68
CA ARG A 658 19.88 13.08 -3.82
C ARG A 658 21.22 12.40 -3.53
N VAL A 659 21.64 12.44 -2.27
CA VAL A 659 22.88 11.81 -1.80
C VAL A 659 22.81 10.29 -1.94
N VAL A 660 21.68 9.68 -1.59
CA VAL A 660 21.51 8.22 -1.68
C VAL A 660 21.61 7.77 -3.14
N ALA A 661 20.94 8.47 -4.05
CA ALA A 661 21.03 8.18 -5.48
C ALA A 661 22.48 8.34 -6.00
N LEU A 662 23.17 9.43 -5.66
CA LEU A 662 24.56 9.67 -6.06
C LEU A 662 25.53 8.61 -5.54
N ASN A 663 25.38 8.16 -4.29
CA ASN A 663 26.22 7.10 -3.72
C ASN A 663 25.98 5.74 -4.40
N ASN A 664 24.72 5.41 -4.71
CA ASN A 664 24.40 4.17 -5.40
C ASN A 664 24.94 4.17 -6.83
N ILE A 665 24.83 5.29 -7.56
CA ILE A 665 25.45 5.46 -8.88
C ILE A 665 26.98 5.28 -8.77
N GLY A 666 27.61 5.93 -7.78
CA GLY A 666 29.04 5.79 -7.54
C GLY A 666 29.48 4.34 -7.30
N GLU A 667 28.69 3.55 -6.59
CA GLU A 667 28.99 2.15 -6.30
C GLU A 667 28.90 1.25 -7.54
N VAL A 668 27.92 1.52 -8.42
CA VAL A 668 27.80 0.84 -9.70
C VAL A 668 29.04 1.11 -10.57
N TYR A 669 29.48 2.36 -10.69
CA TYR A 669 30.70 2.69 -11.44
C TYR A 669 31.98 2.11 -10.80
N ARG A 670 32.05 2.05 -9.46
CA ARG A 670 33.17 1.40 -8.75
C ARG A 670 33.27 -0.08 -9.09
N SER A 671 32.14 -0.79 -9.07
CA SER A 671 32.06 -2.22 -9.42
C SER A 671 32.37 -2.48 -10.89
N MET A 672 32.05 -1.54 -11.79
CA MET A 672 32.44 -1.60 -13.21
C MET A 672 33.93 -1.30 -13.46
N GLY A 673 34.69 -0.91 -12.42
CA GLY A 673 36.10 -0.52 -12.55
C GLY A 673 36.33 0.90 -13.07
N ASP A 674 35.27 1.69 -13.32
CA ASP A 674 35.39 3.11 -13.64
C ASP A 674 35.47 3.95 -12.35
N HIS A 675 36.67 3.92 -11.76
CA HIS A 675 36.98 4.62 -10.52
C HIS A 675 36.87 6.15 -10.66
N THR A 676 37.07 6.71 -11.86
CA THR A 676 37.01 8.15 -12.08
C THR A 676 35.59 8.69 -12.04
N THR A 677 34.65 7.99 -12.67
CA THR A 677 33.24 8.36 -12.65
C THR A 677 32.64 8.10 -11.27
N ALA A 678 33.02 6.99 -10.61
CA ALA A 678 32.64 6.71 -9.22
C ALA A 678 33.02 7.86 -8.27
N LEU A 679 34.29 8.31 -8.30
CA LEU A 679 34.75 9.45 -7.50
C LEU A 679 33.96 10.72 -7.80
N SER A 680 33.66 11.00 -9.08
CA SER A 680 32.89 12.19 -9.43
C SER A 680 31.51 12.20 -8.77
N TYR A 681 30.81 11.06 -8.72
CA TYR A 681 29.48 10.99 -8.11
C TYR A 681 29.53 11.04 -6.59
N TYR A 682 30.48 10.36 -5.95
CA TYR A 682 30.67 10.46 -4.49
C TYR A 682 31.05 11.88 -4.04
N MET A 683 31.89 12.60 -4.81
CA MET A 683 32.23 13.99 -4.51
C MET A 683 31.02 14.93 -4.63
N LYS A 684 30.12 14.69 -5.60
CA LYS A 684 28.84 15.43 -5.70
C LYS A 684 27.94 15.13 -4.51
N ALA A 685 27.88 13.87 -4.05
CA ALA A 685 27.11 13.50 -2.86
C ALA A 685 27.66 14.22 -1.61
N LEU A 686 28.98 14.33 -1.50
CA LEU A 686 29.65 15.00 -0.40
C LEU A 686 29.38 16.51 -0.38
N ASP A 687 29.43 17.20 -1.52
CA ASP A 687 29.13 18.64 -1.62
C ASP A 687 27.70 18.95 -1.13
N ILE A 688 26.72 18.11 -1.47
CA ILE A 688 25.34 18.24 -0.97
C ILE A 688 25.28 18.06 0.56
N GLN A 689 26.01 17.09 1.10
CA GLN A 689 26.03 16.82 2.54
C GLN A 689 26.69 17.96 3.33
N GLU A 690 27.78 18.54 2.81
CA GLU A 690 28.49 19.68 3.42
C GLU A 690 27.63 20.95 3.42
N GLN A 691 26.83 21.16 2.38
CA GLN A 691 25.88 22.28 2.32
C GLN A 691 24.70 22.12 3.28
N ALA A 692 24.33 20.89 3.65
CA ALA A 692 23.18 20.60 4.50
C ALA A 692 23.50 20.62 6.01
N SER A 693 24.74 20.37 6.42
CA SER A 693 25.12 20.37 7.84
C SER A 693 26.60 20.66 8.07
N SER A 694 26.91 21.63 8.93
CA SER A 694 28.28 22.04 9.25
C SER A 694 29.02 21.11 10.24
N SER A 695 28.33 20.15 10.86
CA SER A 695 28.90 19.26 11.90
C SER A 695 29.07 17.80 11.46
N GLY A 696 28.76 17.47 10.21
CA GLY A 696 28.84 16.12 9.65
C GLY A 696 27.68 15.20 10.06
N SER A 697 27.40 14.20 9.21
CA SER A 697 26.34 13.20 9.41
C SER A 697 26.88 11.78 9.23
N LEU A 698 26.21 10.77 9.78
CA LEU A 698 26.58 9.36 9.56
C LEU A 698 26.59 8.98 8.06
N ARG A 699 25.70 9.59 7.26
CA ARG A 699 25.67 9.42 5.80
C ARG A 699 26.96 9.95 5.14
N MET A 700 27.51 11.05 5.67
CA MET A 700 28.78 11.64 5.22
C MET A 700 29.97 10.74 5.52
N SER A 701 29.98 10.08 6.69
CA SER A 701 30.99 9.06 7.02
C SER A 701 30.99 7.91 6.02
N ASN A 702 29.82 7.38 5.65
CA ASN A 702 29.72 6.31 4.64
C ASN A 702 30.20 6.78 3.27
N THR A 703 29.87 8.01 2.88
CA THR A 703 30.32 8.59 1.59
C THR A 703 31.84 8.73 1.55
N TYR A 704 32.47 9.18 2.64
CA TYR A 704 33.93 9.20 2.78
C TYR A 704 34.55 7.80 2.73
N LYS A 705 33.90 6.80 3.33
CA LYS A 705 34.33 5.40 3.25
C LYS A 705 34.35 4.90 1.80
N HIS A 706 33.29 5.13 1.03
CA HIS A 706 33.23 4.73 -0.38
C HIS A 706 34.32 5.42 -1.21
N ILE A 707 34.60 6.71 -0.97
CA ILE A 707 35.71 7.42 -1.61
C ILE A 707 37.05 6.76 -1.26
N ALA A 708 37.26 6.39 0.00
CA ALA A 708 38.47 5.72 0.46
C ALA A 708 38.66 4.35 -0.21
N ASP A 709 37.58 3.57 -0.36
CA ASP A 709 37.57 2.27 -1.03
C ASP A 709 37.97 2.40 -2.52
N VAL A 710 37.51 3.46 -3.20
CA VAL A 710 37.88 3.74 -4.59
C VAL A 710 39.37 4.10 -4.69
N TYR A 711 39.87 4.98 -3.84
CA TYR A 711 41.31 5.32 -3.82
C TYR A 711 42.19 4.11 -3.48
N SER A 712 41.74 3.23 -2.57
CA SER A 712 42.41 1.96 -2.25
C SER A 712 42.51 1.07 -3.49
N SER A 713 41.42 0.94 -4.26
CA SER A 713 41.37 0.18 -5.52
C SER A 713 42.32 0.77 -6.57
N MET A 714 42.48 2.09 -6.59
CA MET A 714 43.45 2.79 -7.44
C MET A 714 44.90 2.73 -6.94
N LYS A 715 45.15 2.11 -5.77
CA LYS A 715 46.44 2.08 -5.05
C LYS A 715 46.96 3.46 -4.62
N ASP A 716 46.07 4.45 -4.53
CA ASP A 716 46.36 5.75 -3.93
C ASP A 716 46.09 5.69 -2.43
N TYR A 717 47.04 5.09 -1.72
CA TYR A 717 46.88 4.78 -0.32
C TYR A 717 46.86 6.02 0.59
N GLU A 718 47.52 7.13 0.19
CA GLU A 718 47.55 8.37 0.97
C GLU A 718 46.18 9.02 1.03
N ASN A 719 45.51 9.16 -0.12
CA ASN A 719 44.14 9.68 -0.17
C ASN A 719 43.15 8.72 0.49
N SER A 720 43.29 7.41 0.27
CA SER A 720 42.45 6.41 0.92
C SER A 720 42.50 6.52 2.45
N LEU A 721 43.70 6.59 3.03
CA LEU A 721 43.89 6.73 4.47
C LEU A 721 43.23 8.02 5.00
N SER A 722 43.46 9.16 4.33
CA SER A 722 42.89 10.45 4.73
C SER A 722 41.36 10.42 4.78
N TYR A 723 40.72 9.76 3.82
CA TYR A 723 39.26 9.66 3.78
C TYR A 723 38.69 8.66 4.79
N TYR A 724 39.37 7.53 5.06
CA TYR A 724 38.98 6.66 6.19
C TYR A 724 39.09 7.36 7.55
N GLU A 725 40.14 8.18 7.75
CA GLU A 725 40.30 8.96 8.99
C GLU A 725 39.16 9.97 9.19
N LYS A 726 38.75 10.68 8.13
CA LYS A 726 37.58 11.57 8.16
C LYS A 726 36.28 10.81 8.46
N ALA A 727 36.09 9.64 7.84
CA ALA A 727 34.93 8.80 8.10
C ALA A 727 34.88 8.34 9.57
N LEU A 728 36.04 7.97 10.13
CA LEU A 728 36.18 7.52 11.51
C LEU A 728 35.99 8.65 12.51
N GLU A 729 36.49 9.85 12.24
CA GLU A 729 36.32 11.04 13.09
C GLU A 729 34.83 11.37 13.27
N ILE A 730 34.06 11.38 12.18
CA ILE A 730 32.60 11.59 12.24
C ILE A 730 31.94 10.52 13.10
N LYS A 731 32.24 9.24 12.89
CA LYS A 731 31.66 8.16 13.69
C LYS A 731 32.04 8.25 15.17
N ARG A 732 33.28 8.65 15.50
CA ARG A 732 33.72 8.88 16.89
C ARG A 732 32.95 10.02 17.58
N THR A 733 32.57 11.05 16.83
CA THR A 733 31.81 12.18 17.39
C THR A 733 30.33 11.87 17.57
N LEU A 734 29.72 11.08 16.67
CA LEU A 734 28.28 10.86 16.63
C LEU A 734 27.80 9.56 17.29
N LEU A 735 28.66 8.52 17.36
CA LEU A 735 28.29 7.21 17.88
C LEU A 735 28.89 6.99 19.28
N PRO A 736 28.23 6.18 20.13
CA PRO A 736 28.79 5.79 21.40
C PRO A 736 30.11 5.01 21.21
N PRO A 737 31.01 5.04 22.22
CA PRO A 737 32.24 4.25 22.20
C PRO A 737 31.94 2.76 22.01
N PHE A 738 32.81 2.06 21.27
CA PHE A 738 32.62 0.64 20.91
C PHE A 738 31.33 0.42 20.10
N HIS A 739 31.23 1.02 18.92
CA HIS A 739 30.15 0.76 17.95
C HIS A 739 30.67 -0.09 16.77
N LEU A 740 29.88 -1.05 16.29
CA LEU A 740 30.29 -1.98 15.20
C LEU A 740 30.70 -1.24 13.92
N ASP A 741 30.06 -0.13 13.60
CA ASP A 741 30.42 0.72 12.45
C ASP A 741 31.85 1.30 12.52
N MET A 742 32.45 1.39 13.72
CA MET A 742 33.86 1.75 13.88
C MET A 742 34.77 0.54 13.63
N ALA A 743 34.34 -0.66 14.03
CA ALA A 743 35.07 -1.89 13.77
C ALA A 743 35.20 -2.16 12.25
N ALA A 744 34.14 -1.90 11.48
CA ALA A 744 34.19 -2.00 10.02
C ALA A 744 35.28 -1.11 9.40
N ILE A 745 35.35 0.18 9.79
CA ILE A 745 36.41 1.08 9.29
C ILE A 745 37.80 0.61 9.73
N TYR A 746 37.94 0.09 10.95
CA TYR A 746 39.24 -0.45 11.41
C TYR A 746 39.67 -1.70 10.63
N VAL A 747 38.74 -2.57 10.21
CA VAL A 747 39.05 -3.69 9.30
C VAL A 747 39.49 -3.15 7.94
N ASP A 748 38.75 -2.20 7.36
CA ASP A 748 39.07 -1.61 6.06
C ASP A 748 40.46 -0.93 6.08
N MET A 749 40.78 -0.18 7.13
CA MET A 749 42.10 0.41 7.34
C MET A 749 43.19 -0.65 7.54
N GLY A 750 42.89 -1.75 8.24
CA GLY A 750 43.81 -2.89 8.39
C GLY A 750 44.17 -3.50 7.03
N GLY A 751 43.17 -3.69 6.16
CA GLY A 751 43.36 -4.18 4.79
C GLY A 751 44.15 -3.23 3.91
N LEU A 752 43.96 -1.92 4.09
CA LEU A 752 44.75 -0.89 3.42
C LEU A 752 46.24 -0.99 3.81
N TYR A 753 46.55 -1.01 5.11
CA TYR A 753 47.93 -1.15 5.59
C TYR A 753 48.57 -2.48 5.20
N GLN A 754 47.80 -3.56 5.15
CA GLN A 754 48.26 -4.85 4.64
C GLN A 754 48.63 -4.74 3.15
N SER A 755 47.82 -4.05 2.35
CA SER A 755 48.10 -3.80 0.92
C SER A 755 49.32 -2.89 0.71
N MET A 756 49.64 -2.04 1.69
CA MET A 756 50.86 -1.22 1.73
C MET A 756 52.08 -1.98 2.27
N GLU A 757 51.95 -3.28 2.58
CA GLU A 757 52.97 -4.12 3.22
C GLU A 757 53.42 -3.63 4.61
N ASN A 758 52.64 -2.74 5.25
CA ASN A 758 52.87 -2.28 6.61
C ASN A 758 52.08 -3.14 7.60
N TYR A 759 52.62 -4.33 7.85
CA TYR A 759 51.96 -5.38 8.63
C TYR A 759 51.78 -5.02 10.12
N THR A 760 52.66 -4.18 10.69
CA THR A 760 52.56 -3.77 12.10
C THR A 760 51.35 -2.89 12.35
N ASP A 761 51.08 -1.94 11.46
CA ASP A 761 49.90 -1.08 11.58
C ASP A 761 48.63 -1.83 11.20
N ALA A 762 48.69 -2.72 10.19
CA ALA A 762 47.58 -3.61 9.84
C ALA A 762 47.09 -4.42 11.06
N LEU A 763 48.01 -5.07 11.78
CA LEU A 763 47.70 -5.80 13.02
C LEU A 763 47.11 -4.89 14.10
N SER A 764 47.63 -3.67 14.27
CA SER A 764 47.10 -2.72 15.25
C SER A 764 45.64 -2.36 14.97
N TYR A 765 45.29 -2.13 13.70
CA TYR A 765 43.93 -1.78 13.31
C TYR A 765 42.98 -2.98 13.37
N TYR A 766 43.39 -4.16 12.91
CA TYR A 766 42.59 -5.37 13.07
C TYR A 766 42.35 -5.73 14.55
N GLN A 767 43.33 -5.52 15.43
CA GLN A 767 43.16 -5.72 16.88
C GLN A 767 42.14 -4.76 17.50
N LYS A 768 42.10 -3.49 17.06
CA LYS A 768 41.07 -2.53 17.49
C LYS A 768 39.68 -2.92 17.02
N ALA A 769 39.56 -3.45 15.80
CA ALA A 769 38.29 -3.99 15.30
C ALA A 769 37.84 -5.20 16.12
N LEU A 770 38.78 -6.13 16.37
CA LEU A 770 38.55 -7.35 17.12
C LEU A 770 38.09 -7.07 18.55
N GLU A 771 38.71 -6.11 19.25
CA GLU A 771 38.30 -5.71 20.61
C GLU A 771 36.83 -5.25 20.68
N ILE A 772 36.37 -4.51 19.67
CA ILE A 772 34.98 -4.07 19.57
C ILE A 772 34.07 -5.27 19.27
N GLN A 773 34.46 -6.11 18.31
CA GLN A 773 33.67 -7.26 17.88
C GLN A 773 33.51 -8.31 18.99
N GLU A 774 34.58 -8.68 19.70
CA GLU A 774 34.54 -9.65 20.81
C GLU A 774 33.66 -9.19 21.98
N LYS A 775 33.52 -7.88 22.16
CA LYS A 775 32.72 -7.29 23.24
C LYS A 775 31.22 -7.25 22.92
N LEU A 776 30.86 -7.21 21.63
CA LEU A 776 29.48 -6.93 21.19
C LEU A 776 28.83 -8.10 20.45
N LEU A 777 29.61 -8.99 19.85
CA LEU A 777 29.14 -10.09 19.03
C LEU A 777 29.24 -11.42 19.78
N GLU A 778 28.36 -12.35 19.43
CA GLU A 778 28.46 -13.72 19.91
C GLU A 778 29.77 -14.39 19.43
N PRO A 779 30.37 -15.33 20.19
CA PRO A 779 31.68 -15.90 19.89
C PRO A 779 31.79 -16.63 18.53
N ASP A 780 30.67 -17.01 17.93
CA ASP A 780 30.58 -17.66 16.62
C ASP A 780 30.18 -16.71 15.48
N HIS A 781 30.13 -15.40 15.72
CA HIS A 781 29.71 -14.45 14.69
C HIS A 781 30.69 -14.41 13.49
N ALA A 782 30.16 -14.36 12.26
CA ALA A 782 30.95 -14.40 11.02
C ALA A 782 32.01 -13.28 10.92
N HIS A 783 31.69 -12.06 11.39
CA HIS A 783 32.66 -10.95 11.42
C HIS A 783 33.92 -11.25 12.26
N LEU A 784 33.81 -12.04 13.33
CA LEU A 784 34.99 -12.46 14.12
C LEU A 784 35.88 -13.40 13.29
N ALA A 785 35.27 -14.32 12.54
CA ALA A 785 36.01 -15.23 11.65
C ALA A 785 36.77 -14.47 10.56
N ILE A 786 36.17 -13.44 9.95
CA ILE A 786 36.82 -12.60 8.94
C ILE A 786 38.04 -11.89 9.55
N THR A 787 37.86 -11.18 10.67
CA THR A 787 38.96 -10.46 11.33
C THR A 787 40.07 -11.39 11.80
N TYR A 788 39.75 -12.58 12.33
CA TYR A 788 40.75 -13.59 12.68
C TYR A 788 41.52 -14.10 11.47
N ASN A 789 40.84 -14.33 10.34
CA ASN A 789 41.49 -14.73 9.10
C ASN A 789 42.46 -13.65 8.60
N ASP A 790 42.04 -12.39 8.60
CA ASP A 790 42.85 -11.27 8.15
C ASP A 790 44.09 -11.08 9.03
N ILE A 791 43.96 -11.23 10.35
CA ILE A 791 45.09 -11.25 11.28
C ILE A 791 46.01 -12.45 11.00
N GLY A 792 45.44 -13.64 10.77
CA GLY A 792 46.19 -14.85 10.41
C GLY A 792 47.00 -14.67 9.14
N LEU A 793 46.41 -14.04 8.13
CA LEU A 793 47.06 -13.71 6.86
C LEU A 793 48.20 -12.72 7.05
N VAL A 794 48.03 -11.68 7.86
CA VAL A 794 49.13 -10.75 8.16
C VAL A 794 50.29 -11.46 8.87
N TYR A 795 50.02 -12.32 9.86
CA TYR A 795 51.08 -13.10 10.51
C TYR A 795 51.77 -14.09 9.54
N GLN A 796 51.03 -14.67 8.59
CA GLN A 796 51.60 -15.50 7.54
C GLN A 796 52.53 -14.70 6.62
N LEU A 797 52.13 -13.49 6.22
CA LEU A 797 52.95 -12.58 5.42
C LEU A 797 54.20 -12.10 6.19
N MET A 798 54.13 -12.04 7.51
CA MET A 798 55.27 -11.78 8.40
C MET A 798 56.13 -13.02 8.71
N GLU A 799 55.79 -14.18 8.13
CA GLU A 799 56.42 -15.48 8.37
C GLU A 799 56.32 -16.00 9.82
N ASP A 800 55.43 -15.43 10.65
CA ASP A 800 55.09 -15.98 11.97
C ASP A 800 53.96 -17.01 11.84
N TYR A 801 54.34 -18.18 11.33
CA TYR A 801 53.42 -19.29 11.12
C TYR A 801 52.76 -19.79 12.40
N SER A 802 53.36 -19.53 13.57
CA SER A 802 52.81 -19.97 14.85
C SER A 802 51.58 -19.17 15.25
N CYS A 803 51.66 -17.83 15.14
CA CYS A 803 50.53 -16.94 15.33
C CYS A 803 49.50 -17.09 14.21
N ALA A 804 49.94 -17.19 12.95
CA ALA A 804 49.04 -17.41 11.81
C ALA A 804 48.18 -18.67 12.01
N LEU A 805 48.80 -19.79 12.38
CA LEU A 805 48.10 -21.04 12.64
C LEU A 805 47.08 -20.89 13.77
N SER A 806 47.42 -20.20 14.86
CA SER A 806 46.50 -19.99 15.98
C SER A 806 45.25 -19.20 15.57
N TYR A 807 45.41 -18.16 14.76
CA TYR A 807 44.28 -17.34 14.28
C TYR A 807 43.45 -18.04 13.20
N TYR A 808 44.09 -18.80 12.31
CA TYR A 808 43.38 -19.67 11.38
C TYR A 808 42.61 -20.78 12.08
N GLN A 809 43.12 -21.33 13.18
CA GLN A 809 42.39 -22.30 14.01
C GLN A 809 41.11 -21.69 14.60
N LYS A 810 41.17 -20.46 15.15
CA LYS A 810 39.98 -19.76 15.64
C LYS A 810 38.96 -19.51 14.53
N THR A 811 39.42 -19.11 13.35
CA THR A 811 38.58 -18.93 12.16
C THR A 811 37.88 -20.25 11.79
N LEU A 812 38.65 -21.34 11.74
CA LEU A 812 38.17 -22.66 11.39
C LEU A 812 37.16 -23.19 12.40
N GLU A 813 37.35 -22.98 13.70
CA GLU A 813 36.39 -23.38 14.74
C GLU A 813 35.02 -22.74 14.52
N ILE A 814 34.98 -21.44 14.22
CA ILE A 814 33.74 -20.71 13.91
C ILE A 814 33.10 -21.24 12.62
N GLN A 815 33.91 -21.39 11.55
CA GLN A 815 33.43 -21.90 10.27
C GLN A 815 32.89 -23.34 10.37
N VAL A 816 33.58 -24.24 11.05
CA VAL A 816 33.13 -25.63 11.28
C VAL A 816 31.81 -25.64 12.05
N LYS A 817 31.62 -24.76 13.03
CA LYS A 817 30.34 -24.64 13.74
C LYS A 817 29.20 -24.20 12.79
N HIS A 818 29.47 -23.27 11.88
CA HIS A 818 28.51 -22.87 10.86
C HIS A 818 28.21 -23.99 9.86
N TYR A 819 29.23 -24.68 9.35
CA TYR A 819 29.07 -25.79 8.42
C TYR A 819 28.33 -26.97 9.04
N THR A 820 28.65 -27.35 10.28
CA THR A 820 27.93 -28.42 11.01
C THR A 820 26.47 -28.05 11.28
N THR A 821 26.21 -26.78 11.61
CA THR A 821 24.83 -26.27 11.76
C THR A 821 24.08 -26.33 10.43
N ALA A 822 24.69 -25.90 9.33
CA ALA A 822 24.12 -25.99 7.99
C ALA A 822 23.82 -27.44 7.57
N LEU A 823 24.76 -28.36 7.80
CA LEU A 823 24.55 -29.79 7.56
C LEU A 823 23.38 -30.34 8.37
N SER A 824 23.24 -29.95 9.64
CA SER A 824 22.09 -30.37 10.47
C SER A 824 20.74 -29.91 9.90
N TYR A 825 20.69 -28.71 9.30
CA TYR A 825 19.50 -28.22 8.63
C TYR A 825 19.23 -28.97 7.33
N TYR A 826 20.28 -29.27 6.55
CA TYR A 826 20.13 -30.09 5.34
C TYR A 826 19.68 -31.51 5.66
N GLU A 827 20.19 -32.13 6.73
CA GLU A 827 19.76 -33.46 7.19
C GLU A 827 18.28 -33.46 7.61
N LYS A 828 17.84 -32.46 8.36
CA LYS A 828 16.42 -32.28 8.71
C LYS A 828 15.55 -32.08 7.47
N ALA A 829 16.01 -31.27 6.51
CA ALA A 829 15.32 -31.06 5.25
C ALA A 829 15.21 -32.38 4.46
N LEU A 830 16.26 -33.21 4.48
CA LEU A 830 16.28 -34.53 3.85
C LEU A 830 15.30 -35.49 4.53
N GLU A 831 15.23 -35.51 5.86
CA GLU A 831 14.27 -36.32 6.62
C GLU A 831 12.82 -35.94 6.31
N ILE A 832 12.53 -34.63 6.21
CA ILE A 832 11.19 -34.13 5.86
C ILE A 832 10.83 -34.51 4.41
N LYS A 833 11.77 -34.33 3.47
CA LYS A 833 11.54 -34.67 2.07
C LYS A 833 11.39 -36.18 1.84
N TYR A 834 12.11 -37.03 2.57
CA TYR A 834 11.93 -38.49 2.46
C TYR A 834 10.57 -38.98 3.00
N LYS A 835 9.90 -38.24 3.87
CA LYS A 835 8.54 -38.57 4.33
C LYS A 835 7.47 -38.27 3.28
N SER A 836 7.77 -37.43 2.30
CA SER A 836 6.80 -36.90 1.33
C SER A 836 7.11 -37.26 -0.13
N LEU A 837 8.32 -37.71 -0.44
CA LEU A 837 8.80 -37.92 -1.81
C LEU A 837 9.42 -39.31 -2.02
N LEU A 838 9.39 -39.78 -3.28
CA LEU A 838 10.10 -40.98 -3.70
C LEU A 838 11.63 -40.79 -3.59
N PRO A 839 12.40 -41.87 -3.33
CA PRO A 839 13.84 -41.77 -3.02
C PRO A 839 14.72 -41.12 -4.10
N ASN A 840 14.26 -41.06 -5.35
CA ASN A 840 15.01 -40.51 -6.48
C ASN A 840 14.46 -39.15 -6.94
N HIS A 841 13.66 -38.44 -6.14
CA HIS A 841 13.08 -37.16 -6.57
C HIS A 841 14.17 -36.10 -6.84
N PRO A 842 14.14 -35.33 -7.96
CA PRO A 842 15.16 -34.34 -8.32
C PRO A 842 15.48 -33.31 -7.22
N SER A 843 14.50 -32.96 -6.38
CA SER A 843 14.71 -32.05 -5.25
C SER A 843 15.67 -32.56 -4.17
N LEU A 844 15.93 -33.87 -4.12
CA LEU A 844 16.93 -34.48 -3.24
C LEU A 844 18.35 -34.27 -3.81
N ALA A 845 18.50 -34.18 -5.13
CA ALA A 845 19.78 -33.90 -5.80
C ALA A 845 20.34 -32.52 -5.41
N VAL A 846 19.49 -31.50 -5.25
CA VAL A 846 19.88 -30.15 -4.78
C VAL A 846 20.38 -30.18 -3.34
N ILE A 847 19.70 -30.91 -2.45
CA ILE A 847 20.15 -31.06 -1.05
C ILE A 847 21.49 -31.77 -1.02
N TYR A 848 21.65 -32.84 -1.81
CA TYR A 848 22.93 -33.53 -1.93
C TYR A 848 24.02 -32.67 -2.56
N ASN A 849 23.70 -31.78 -3.51
CA ASN A 849 24.65 -30.80 -4.02
C ASN A 849 25.14 -29.88 -2.91
N ASN A 850 24.24 -29.24 -2.18
CA ASN A 850 24.60 -28.28 -1.14
C ASN A 850 25.34 -28.95 0.02
N MET A 851 24.92 -30.14 0.43
CA MET A 851 25.68 -30.94 1.40
C MET A 851 27.07 -31.31 0.86
N GLY A 852 27.17 -31.71 -0.41
CA GLY A 852 28.45 -32.02 -1.06
C GLY A 852 29.39 -30.82 -1.09
N GLN A 853 28.87 -29.62 -1.36
CA GLN A 853 29.64 -28.38 -1.31
C GLN A 853 30.11 -28.04 0.10
N VAL A 854 29.24 -28.19 1.12
CA VAL A 854 29.62 -27.97 2.51
C VAL A 854 30.69 -28.99 2.95
N TYR A 855 30.55 -30.27 2.60
CA TYR A 855 31.60 -31.27 2.88
C TYR A 855 32.91 -30.96 2.14
N ARG A 856 32.84 -30.46 0.90
CA ARG A 856 34.03 -29.99 0.15
C ARG A 856 34.71 -28.81 0.86
N MET A 857 33.94 -27.85 1.38
CA MET A 857 34.46 -26.72 2.18
C MET A 857 35.04 -27.17 3.53
N MET A 858 34.57 -28.30 4.08
CA MET A 858 35.15 -28.93 5.28
C MET A 858 36.35 -29.85 4.98
N GLU A 859 36.78 -29.94 3.71
CA GLU A 859 37.80 -30.88 3.21
C GLU A 859 37.47 -32.37 3.45
N ASP A 860 36.21 -32.71 3.76
CA ASP A 860 35.74 -34.09 3.82
C ASP A 860 35.32 -34.54 2.42
N TYR A 861 36.34 -34.72 1.58
CA TYR A 861 36.16 -35.10 0.17
C TYR A 861 35.43 -36.44 0.01
N SER A 862 35.54 -37.34 1.00
CA SER A 862 34.87 -38.65 0.98
C SER A 862 33.35 -38.52 1.08
N ASN A 863 32.86 -37.72 2.03
CA ASN A 863 31.43 -37.44 2.15
C ASN A 863 30.94 -36.52 1.03
N ALA A 864 31.76 -35.58 0.57
CA ALA A 864 31.46 -34.73 -0.59
C ALA A 864 31.17 -35.57 -1.84
N LEU A 865 32.08 -36.50 -2.19
CA LEU A 865 31.89 -37.44 -3.30
C LEU A 865 30.62 -38.25 -3.12
N SER A 866 30.40 -38.84 -1.94
CA SER A 866 29.18 -39.62 -1.69
C SER A 866 27.90 -38.82 -1.93
N LYS A 867 27.87 -37.52 -1.64
CA LYS A 867 26.70 -36.68 -1.92
C LYS A 867 26.61 -36.31 -3.40
N PHE A 868 27.71 -35.94 -4.05
CA PHE A 868 27.72 -35.64 -5.48
C PHE A 868 27.39 -36.86 -6.35
N GLU A 869 27.82 -38.07 -5.96
CA GLU A 869 27.43 -39.32 -6.61
C GLU A 869 25.93 -39.60 -6.45
N LYS A 870 25.35 -39.39 -5.25
CA LYS A 870 23.90 -39.48 -5.07
C LYS A 870 23.12 -38.45 -5.88
N ARG A 871 23.66 -37.23 -6.01
CA ARG A 871 23.11 -36.20 -6.90
C ARG A 871 23.11 -36.70 -8.35
N LEU A 872 24.24 -37.24 -8.81
CA LEU A 872 24.43 -37.76 -10.15
C LEU A 872 23.50 -38.94 -10.45
N ASP A 873 23.37 -39.89 -9.52
CA ASP A 873 22.45 -41.04 -9.64
C ASP A 873 21.00 -40.57 -9.83
N ILE A 874 20.58 -39.54 -9.09
CA ILE A 874 19.24 -38.96 -9.22
C ILE A 874 19.09 -38.26 -10.57
N GLN A 875 20.06 -37.45 -10.99
CA GLN A 875 20.02 -36.75 -12.27
C GLN A 875 19.90 -37.71 -13.45
N LEU A 876 20.69 -38.80 -13.46
CA LEU A 876 20.66 -39.82 -14.50
C LEU A 876 19.35 -40.60 -14.58
N THR A 877 18.50 -40.54 -13.55
CA THR A 877 17.18 -41.21 -13.57
C THR A 877 16.07 -40.39 -14.23
N PHE A 878 16.23 -39.06 -14.37
CA PHE A 878 15.17 -38.17 -14.88
C PHE A 878 15.62 -37.23 -16.01
N LEU A 879 16.91 -36.94 -16.13
CA LEU A 879 17.48 -36.11 -17.19
C LEU A 879 18.01 -36.98 -18.34
N GLN A 880 18.08 -36.41 -19.55
CA GLN A 880 18.84 -37.06 -20.63
C GLN A 880 20.33 -37.09 -20.23
N PRO A 881 21.09 -38.14 -20.57
CA PRO A 881 22.51 -38.24 -20.20
C PRO A 881 23.38 -37.08 -20.70
N ASP A 882 22.90 -36.40 -21.75
CA ASP A 882 23.52 -35.23 -22.36
C ASP A 882 23.03 -33.91 -21.72
N ASP A 883 22.44 -33.88 -20.53
CA ASP A 883 21.97 -32.62 -19.90
C ASP A 883 23.10 -31.77 -19.29
N SER A 884 23.03 -30.44 -19.44
CA SER A 884 24.05 -29.50 -18.93
C SER A 884 24.23 -29.58 -17.41
N ASP A 885 23.17 -29.84 -16.63
CA ASP A 885 23.27 -30.02 -15.17
C ASP A 885 24.00 -31.32 -14.78
N THR A 886 23.99 -32.31 -15.67
CA THR A 886 24.75 -33.54 -15.50
C THR A 886 26.24 -33.28 -15.78
N ALA A 887 26.57 -32.42 -16.75
CA ALA A 887 27.94 -31.98 -17.03
C ALA A 887 28.57 -31.27 -15.82
N THR A 888 27.88 -30.29 -15.22
CA THR A 888 28.39 -29.56 -14.04
C THR A 888 28.61 -30.46 -12.83
N THR A 889 27.85 -31.55 -12.72
CA THR A 889 28.01 -32.54 -11.65
C THR A 889 29.22 -33.43 -11.91
N TYR A 890 29.43 -33.87 -13.16
CA TYR A 890 30.65 -34.57 -13.57
C TYR A 890 31.90 -33.70 -13.35
N GLU A 891 31.85 -32.42 -13.72
CA GLU A 891 32.94 -31.47 -13.49
C GLU A 891 33.23 -31.32 -11.98
N THR A 892 32.19 -31.13 -11.17
CA THR A 892 32.35 -30.97 -9.71
C THR A 892 32.98 -32.21 -9.07
N ILE A 893 32.59 -33.42 -9.48
CA ILE A 893 33.22 -34.68 -9.05
C ILE A 893 34.68 -34.75 -9.52
N GLY A 894 34.96 -34.30 -10.74
CA GLY A 894 36.30 -34.18 -11.30
C GLY A 894 37.21 -33.27 -10.46
N LEU A 895 36.72 -32.08 -10.09
CA LEU A 895 37.43 -31.13 -9.22
C LEU A 895 37.68 -31.69 -7.83
N VAL A 896 36.73 -32.42 -7.23
CA VAL A 896 36.96 -33.08 -5.93
C VAL A 896 38.02 -34.17 -6.04
N HIS A 897 38.03 -34.97 -7.12
CA HIS A 897 39.09 -35.93 -7.37
C HIS A 897 40.45 -35.27 -7.61
N GLN A 898 40.50 -34.10 -8.26
CA GLN A 898 41.71 -33.30 -8.41
C GLN A 898 42.23 -32.82 -7.04
N SER A 899 41.36 -32.33 -6.15
CA SER A 899 41.74 -31.96 -4.77
C SER A 899 42.26 -33.16 -3.97
N MET A 900 41.75 -34.37 -4.23
CA MET A 900 42.27 -35.62 -3.67
C MET A 900 43.54 -36.15 -4.36
N LYS A 901 44.02 -35.47 -5.41
CA LYS A 901 45.15 -35.87 -6.28
C LYS A 901 44.93 -37.18 -7.05
N ASN A 902 43.68 -37.56 -7.28
CA ASN A 902 43.29 -38.69 -8.12
C ASN A 902 43.13 -38.25 -9.58
N TYR A 903 44.23 -37.86 -10.22
CA TYR A 903 44.21 -37.16 -11.52
C TYR A 903 43.60 -37.98 -12.66
N SER A 904 43.74 -39.31 -12.65
CA SER A 904 43.14 -40.18 -13.68
C SER A 904 41.61 -40.19 -13.64
N LEU A 905 41.03 -40.25 -12.44
CA LEU A 905 39.58 -40.13 -12.25
C LEU A 905 39.13 -38.70 -12.56
N ALA A 906 39.82 -37.69 -12.01
CA ALA A 906 39.51 -36.28 -12.30
C ALA A 906 39.42 -36.01 -13.81
N LEU A 907 40.43 -36.48 -14.57
CA LEU A 907 40.47 -36.36 -16.02
C LEU A 907 39.29 -37.06 -16.70
N SER A 908 38.95 -38.27 -16.26
CA SER A 908 37.82 -39.02 -16.84
C SER A 908 36.47 -38.32 -16.64
N TYR A 909 36.29 -37.66 -15.49
CA TYR A 909 35.09 -36.93 -15.12
C TYR A 909 35.00 -35.59 -15.85
N CYS A 910 36.09 -34.81 -15.91
CA CYS A 910 36.16 -33.56 -16.67
C CYS A 910 35.99 -33.77 -18.19
N LYS A 911 36.53 -34.86 -18.76
CA LYS A 911 36.30 -35.21 -20.18
C LYS A 911 34.82 -35.49 -20.49
N LYS A 912 34.13 -36.21 -19.60
CA LYS A 912 32.69 -36.44 -19.74
C LYS A 912 31.88 -35.16 -19.64
N ALA A 913 32.23 -34.27 -18.71
CA ALA A 913 31.60 -32.95 -18.61
C ALA A 913 31.78 -32.15 -19.91
N PHE A 914 33.00 -32.13 -20.46
CA PHE A 914 33.32 -31.43 -21.70
C PHE A 914 32.55 -31.98 -22.91
N GLU A 915 32.49 -33.30 -23.07
CA GLU A 915 31.74 -33.95 -24.16
C GLU A 915 30.24 -33.61 -24.14
N ILE A 916 29.68 -33.39 -22.95
CA ILE A 916 28.27 -32.99 -22.80
C ILE A 916 28.12 -31.49 -23.09
N GLN A 917 28.98 -30.65 -22.53
CA GLN A 917 28.88 -29.18 -22.63
C GLN A 917 29.17 -28.66 -24.05
N GLU A 918 30.09 -29.28 -24.79
CA GLU A 918 30.40 -28.96 -26.21
C GLU A 918 29.15 -29.09 -27.13
N LYS A 919 28.15 -29.90 -26.75
CA LYS A 919 26.92 -30.05 -27.53
C LYS A 919 25.93 -28.90 -27.33
N HIS A 920 26.07 -28.10 -26.27
CA HIS A 920 25.09 -27.09 -25.85
C HIS A 920 25.56 -25.65 -25.98
N VAL A 921 26.87 -25.42 -25.89
CA VAL A 921 27.45 -24.07 -25.95
C VAL A 921 28.42 -23.91 -27.13
N PRO A 922 28.53 -22.70 -27.73
CA PRO A 922 29.48 -22.43 -28.81
C PRO A 922 30.93 -22.70 -28.40
N SER A 923 31.80 -22.99 -29.36
CA SER A 923 33.22 -23.31 -29.11
C SER A 923 34.04 -22.21 -28.41
N ASP A 924 33.53 -20.98 -28.45
CA ASP A 924 34.19 -19.78 -27.92
C ASP A 924 33.64 -19.39 -26.53
N ASP A 925 32.79 -20.24 -25.95
CA ASP A 925 32.23 -20.03 -24.62
C ASP A 925 33.33 -20.05 -23.53
N PRO A 926 33.36 -19.06 -22.61
CA PRO A 926 34.39 -18.98 -21.56
C PRO A 926 34.46 -20.22 -20.66
N GLU A 927 33.33 -20.82 -20.29
CA GLU A 927 33.30 -21.99 -19.39
C GLU A 927 33.83 -23.24 -20.11
N LEU A 928 33.50 -23.40 -21.38
CA LEU A 928 34.02 -24.50 -22.20
C LEU A 928 35.55 -24.38 -22.42
N LEU A 929 36.06 -23.15 -22.54
CA LEU A 929 37.50 -22.86 -22.62
C LEU A 929 38.22 -23.17 -21.30
N GLU A 930 37.64 -22.78 -20.16
CA GLU A 930 38.21 -23.06 -18.82
C GLU A 930 38.24 -24.57 -18.52
N LEU A 931 37.18 -25.30 -18.86
CA LEU A 931 37.14 -26.75 -18.71
C LEU A 931 38.19 -27.45 -19.59
N LYS A 932 38.43 -26.91 -20.79
CA LYS A 932 39.49 -27.41 -21.70
C LYS A 932 40.89 -27.16 -21.14
N GLU A 933 41.14 -26.00 -20.54
CA GLU A 933 42.39 -25.71 -19.83
C GLU A 933 42.60 -26.64 -18.64
N THR A 934 41.54 -26.90 -17.88
CA THR A 934 41.54 -27.85 -16.75
C THR A 934 41.90 -29.25 -17.21
N ILE A 935 41.31 -29.74 -18.31
CA ILE A 935 41.65 -31.04 -18.91
C ILE A 935 43.13 -31.08 -19.32
N ASN A 936 43.64 -30.06 -20.02
CA ASN A 936 45.04 -30.01 -20.42
C ASN A 936 46.00 -30.05 -19.22
N THR A 937 45.63 -29.36 -18.14
CA THR A 937 46.41 -29.34 -16.89
C THR A 937 46.41 -30.73 -16.24
N LEU A 938 45.26 -31.39 -16.15
CA LEU A 938 45.12 -32.74 -15.61
C LEU A 938 45.87 -33.79 -16.45
N GLU A 939 45.89 -33.65 -17.78
CA GLU A 939 46.68 -34.53 -18.67
C GLU A 939 48.19 -34.40 -18.48
N SER A 940 48.67 -33.21 -18.07
CA SER A 940 50.07 -33.03 -17.66
C SER A 940 50.34 -33.72 -16.33
N LEU A 941 49.46 -33.48 -15.34
CA LEU A 941 49.58 -34.01 -13.98
C LEU A 941 49.37 -35.53 -13.88
N GLU A 942 48.68 -36.16 -14.84
CA GLU A 942 48.56 -37.63 -14.91
C GLU A 942 49.82 -38.28 -15.49
N LYS A 943 50.57 -37.57 -16.33
CA LYS A 943 51.80 -38.06 -16.95
C LYS A 943 53.04 -37.94 -16.05
N ASP A 944 53.02 -36.95 -15.15
CA ASP A 944 54.02 -36.71 -14.11
C ASP A 944 53.75 -37.58 -12.87
#